data_AF-A0A5M3WFK3-F1
#
_entry.id   AF-A0A5M3WFK3-F1
#
_cell.length_a   1.000
_cell.length_b   1.000
_cell.length_c   1.000
_cell.angle_alpha   90.00
_cell.angle_beta   90.00
_cell.angle_gamma   90.00
#
_symmetry.space_group_name_H-M   'P 1'
#
loop_
_entity.id
_entity.type
_entity.pdbx_description
1 polymer ?
#
loop_
_entity_poly.entity_id
_entity_poly.type
_entity_poly.pdbx_seq_one_letter_code
_entity_poly.pdbx_strand_id
1 'polypeptide(L)'
;MSDQSVRIRLAELIVDALEVGTGKHERDVIHDLFSLFGIDFTALERGNSRHGTARLRAVASADLAAAAPTAEDLLNAVLQCGGRFVAMLEEIYQRLDRHTASTNANEEIRLRRAGVREDLFTVSPAFIEQVRRTIERLATIQIGRLDVEAIGRFLGGDGGEYYGVWPPGTENRFANALLTLRRVEAGLTDLRFTPAERREAAMALDRATRAAEQVIAAAERLIRSHLLGLDLAGVDAPDGDTDSDDRSSRLEQRFSDERRFYQETGMIGAWLGTARFNGVEPGFLGLNRRLETVWLAPPAGPRSRTDLGTLACFVAQWRGGHWSDRSSNLFGIVTSSTERLTAWLADLTEHCGTAASWLADRVLPPQSTVSARETVEILEDFLNLPMWRQRSLIYEIWVLCATLEACERAGWETSLLGLKETGKVWELPAHGADRPVALLSREAPEERIFLEVWREPRRATASGELTPDVTVSTPRPYVRDLVVVEAKDRVRMTARRRRNAPPGGDDHSRALPVAERYAAALRPAVTWVVNHCDYRDPVDPAEEFGTAWSHIRLAACFRPGEIPDAFHATVLAAIAPPVVAPPETDAEDGPEEAARGGLLLVLDMTYSMRRRRDWLFTALTVAPLAERFSVFRAVVYSDHGADEPFLVRTLGPYPALGALLEVVAELPDGDGGDWAEALEDALQRCRELVAEAGPQTVLILTDASPHSSDECPYRIDAATEAAALAAAGCQLLAAGDWLPADAWPWAPEDLLIAPLSVLLADPA
;
A
#
# COMPACT_ATOMS: atom_id res chain seq x y z
N MET A 1 -38.36 8.72 -16.80
CA MET A 1 -37.78 7.39 -17.13
C MET A 1 -37.88 6.54 -15.87
N SER A 2 -38.10 5.23 -15.98
CA SER A 2 -38.00 4.35 -14.80
C SER A 2 -36.53 4.21 -14.37
N ASP A 3 -36.27 3.93 -13.10
CA ASP A 3 -34.91 3.67 -12.59
C ASP A 3 -34.19 2.58 -13.41
N GLN A 4 -34.90 1.50 -13.78
CA GLN A 4 -34.36 0.46 -14.65
C GLN A 4 -33.88 1.00 -16.01
N SER A 5 -34.66 1.89 -16.65
CA SER A 5 -34.23 2.50 -17.92
C SER A 5 -33.02 3.42 -17.73
N VAL A 6 -32.93 4.12 -16.60
CA VAL A 6 -31.76 4.94 -16.26
C VAL A 6 -30.55 4.05 -16.06
N ARG A 7 -30.63 3.00 -15.23
CA ARG A 7 -29.54 2.04 -15.00
C ARG A 7 -28.95 1.48 -16.27
N ILE A 8 -29.79 0.99 -17.18
CA ILE A 8 -29.35 0.44 -18.47
C ILE A 8 -28.56 1.50 -19.23
N ARG A 9 -29.09 2.73 -19.31
CA ARG A 9 -28.43 3.80 -20.05
C ARG A 9 -27.11 4.24 -19.40
N LEU A 10 -27.05 4.34 -18.07
CA LEU A 10 -25.81 4.69 -17.37
C LEU A 10 -24.75 3.58 -17.56
N ALA A 11 -25.14 2.31 -17.46
CA ALA A 11 -24.23 1.19 -17.67
C ALA A 11 -23.63 1.17 -19.09
N GLU A 12 -24.45 1.47 -20.12
CA GLU A 12 -23.96 1.65 -21.50
C GLU A 12 -22.90 2.76 -21.59
N LEU A 13 -23.19 3.94 -21.04
CA LEU A 13 -22.28 5.08 -21.05
C LEU A 13 -20.96 4.75 -20.33
N ILE A 14 -21.02 4.09 -19.18
CA ILE A 14 -19.85 3.68 -18.40
C ILE A 14 -18.98 2.72 -19.21
N VAL A 15 -19.57 1.67 -19.78
CA VAL A 15 -18.85 0.65 -20.56
C VAL A 15 -18.19 1.25 -21.80
N ASP A 16 -18.86 2.20 -22.46
CA ASP A 16 -18.29 2.91 -23.60
C ASP A 16 -17.16 3.86 -23.21
N ALA A 17 -17.32 4.63 -22.13
CA ALA A 17 -16.30 5.56 -21.64
C ALA A 17 -15.04 4.85 -21.10
N LEU A 18 -15.21 3.65 -20.55
CA LEU A 18 -14.09 2.79 -20.15
C LEU A 18 -13.44 2.04 -21.33
N GLU A 19 -13.94 2.25 -22.55
CA GLU A 19 -13.45 1.61 -23.77
C GLU A 19 -13.36 0.08 -23.68
N VAL A 20 -14.31 -0.56 -22.97
CA VAL A 20 -14.35 -2.00 -22.71
C VAL A 20 -14.12 -2.81 -23.99
N GLY A 21 -13.15 -3.73 -23.95
CA GLY A 21 -12.83 -4.65 -25.04
C GLY A 21 -12.03 -4.06 -26.20
N THR A 22 -11.49 -2.84 -26.08
CA THR A 22 -10.53 -2.27 -27.06
C THR A 22 -9.09 -2.72 -26.82
N GLY A 23 -8.81 -3.30 -25.66
CA GLY A 23 -7.44 -3.62 -25.22
C GLY A 23 -6.62 -2.38 -24.84
N LYS A 24 -7.21 -1.18 -24.86
CA LYS A 24 -6.55 0.04 -24.39
C LYS A 24 -6.51 0.09 -22.87
N HIS A 25 -5.39 0.61 -22.40
CA HIS A 25 -4.78 0.44 -21.10
C HIS A 25 -5.66 0.92 -19.94
N GLU A 26 -5.73 0.09 -18.90
CA GLU A 26 -6.45 0.21 -17.60
C GLU A 26 -7.65 -0.71 -17.43
N ARG A 27 -7.38 -2.02 -17.50
CA ARG A 27 -8.31 -3.05 -17.01
C ARG A 27 -8.72 -2.82 -15.55
N ASP A 28 -7.92 -2.08 -14.80
CA ASP A 28 -8.06 -1.89 -13.37
C ASP A 28 -9.26 -1.05 -12.96
N VAL A 29 -9.50 0.06 -13.65
CA VAL A 29 -10.69 0.88 -13.41
C VAL A 29 -11.95 0.07 -13.75
N ILE A 30 -11.90 -0.69 -14.86
CA ILE A 30 -12.99 -1.60 -15.25
C ILE A 30 -13.19 -2.65 -14.16
N HIS A 31 -12.13 -3.28 -13.71
CA HIS A 31 -12.21 -4.34 -12.70
C HIS A 31 -12.69 -3.84 -11.35
N ASP A 32 -12.15 -2.73 -10.85
CA ASP A 32 -12.58 -2.10 -9.61
C ASP A 32 -14.07 -1.79 -9.69
N LEU A 33 -14.51 -1.10 -10.74
CA LEU A 33 -15.92 -0.74 -10.92
C LEU A 33 -16.82 -1.97 -10.98
N PHE A 34 -16.46 -2.99 -11.77
CA PHE A 34 -17.26 -4.22 -11.90
C PHE A 34 -17.26 -5.05 -10.60
N SER A 35 -16.13 -5.06 -9.88
CA SER A 35 -16.00 -5.79 -8.61
C SER A 35 -16.85 -5.19 -7.48
N LEU A 36 -17.12 -3.87 -7.50
CA LEU A 36 -18.06 -3.22 -6.59
C LEU A 36 -19.48 -3.81 -6.69
N PHE A 37 -19.81 -4.44 -7.82
CA PHE A 37 -21.08 -5.12 -8.08
C PHE A 37 -20.95 -6.65 -8.11
N GLY A 38 -19.82 -7.19 -7.64
CA GLY A 38 -19.57 -8.63 -7.60
C GLY A 38 -19.37 -9.29 -8.97
N ILE A 39 -19.04 -8.51 -10.01
CA ILE A 39 -18.84 -9.05 -11.36
C ILE A 39 -17.35 -9.34 -11.60
N ASP A 40 -17.02 -10.61 -11.87
CA ASP A 40 -15.69 -10.99 -12.36
C ASP A 40 -15.57 -10.66 -13.85
N PHE A 41 -15.12 -9.44 -14.14
CA PHE A 41 -14.91 -8.97 -15.50
C PHE A 41 -13.87 -9.83 -16.27
N THR A 42 -12.90 -10.48 -15.60
CA THR A 42 -11.93 -11.36 -16.27
C THR A 42 -12.61 -12.64 -16.77
N ALA A 43 -13.54 -13.20 -16.01
CA ALA A 43 -14.39 -14.30 -16.48
C ALA A 43 -15.28 -13.86 -17.64
N LEU A 44 -15.89 -12.67 -17.52
CA LEU A 44 -16.77 -12.09 -18.54
C LEU A 44 -16.02 -11.87 -19.88
N GLU A 45 -14.83 -11.28 -19.83
CA GLU A 45 -13.97 -11.07 -21.01
C GLU A 45 -13.54 -12.40 -21.65
N ARG A 46 -13.08 -13.37 -20.85
CA ARG A 46 -12.69 -14.69 -21.36
C ARG A 46 -13.84 -15.40 -22.07
N GLY A 47 -15.04 -15.36 -21.49
CA GLY A 47 -16.25 -15.95 -22.08
C GLY A 47 -16.68 -15.30 -23.40
N ASN A 48 -16.32 -14.03 -23.62
CA ASN A 48 -16.76 -13.25 -24.78
C ASN A 48 -15.66 -12.91 -25.79
N SER A 49 -14.40 -13.24 -25.49
CA SER A 49 -13.22 -12.96 -26.33
C SER A 49 -13.36 -13.38 -27.81
N ARG A 50 -14.09 -14.47 -28.10
CA ARG A 50 -14.31 -15.00 -29.45
C ARG A 50 -15.43 -14.30 -30.25
N HIS A 51 -16.22 -13.45 -29.60
CA HIS A 51 -17.47 -12.92 -30.15
C HIS A 51 -17.44 -11.42 -30.47
N GLY A 52 -16.26 -10.79 -30.35
CA GLY A 52 -16.01 -9.40 -30.70
C GLY A 52 -16.35 -8.37 -29.61
N THR A 53 -15.71 -7.20 -29.69
CA THR A 53 -15.82 -6.11 -28.71
C THR A 53 -17.26 -5.63 -28.49
N ALA A 54 -18.07 -5.54 -29.55
CA ALA A 54 -19.45 -5.08 -29.44
C ALA A 54 -20.32 -5.99 -28.55
N ARG A 55 -20.13 -7.32 -28.65
CA ARG A 55 -20.85 -8.26 -27.78
C ARG A 55 -20.36 -8.19 -26.34
N LEU A 56 -19.04 -8.09 -26.14
CA LEU A 56 -18.46 -7.92 -24.81
C LEU A 56 -19.04 -6.68 -24.12
N ARG A 57 -19.13 -5.54 -24.82
CA ARG A 57 -19.74 -4.32 -24.29
C ARG A 57 -21.22 -4.52 -23.95
N ALA A 58 -22.01 -5.11 -24.86
CA ALA A 58 -23.43 -5.33 -24.62
C ALA A 58 -23.69 -6.22 -23.39
N VAL A 59 -22.90 -7.30 -23.22
CA VAL A 59 -22.99 -8.18 -22.04
C VAL A 59 -22.53 -7.45 -20.78
N ALA A 60 -21.40 -6.74 -20.84
CA ALA A 60 -20.88 -5.98 -19.72
C ALA A 60 -21.87 -4.91 -19.22
N SER A 61 -22.51 -4.17 -20.12
CA SER A 61 -23.52 -3.17 -19.76
C SER A 61 -24.77 -3.82 -19.17
N ALA A 62 -25.21 -4.96 -19.71
CA ALA A 62 -26.37 -5.68 -19.20
C ALA A 62 -26.11 -6.24 -17.79
N ASP A 63 -24.96 -6.88 -17.58
CA ASP A 63 -24.57 -7.44 -16.29
C ASP A 63 -24.39 -6.34 -15.25
N LEU A 64 -23.76 -5.22 -15.63
CA LEU A 64 -23.58 -4.06 -14.75
C LEU A 64 -24.92 -3.42 -14.35
N ALA A 65 -25.84 -3.23 -15.31
CA ALA A 65 -27.17 -2.68 -15.03
C ALA A 65 -28.02 -3.63 -14.17
N ALA A 66 -27.86 -4.94 -14.33
CA ALA A 66 -28.58 -5.95 -13.57
C ALA A 66 -28.05 -6.11 -12.14
N ALA A 67 -26.73 -6.00 -11.96
CA ALA A 67 -26.07 -6.14 -10.68
C ALA A 67 -26.21 -4.87 -9.81
N ALA A 68 -26.34 -3.70 -10.42
CA ALA A 68 -26.55 -2.45 -9.70
C ALA A 68 -27.99 -2.36 -9.14
N PRO A 69 -28.18 -2.21 -7.81
CA PRO A 69 -29.51 -2.12 -7.22
C PRO A 69 -30.32 -0.91 -7.73
N THR A 70 -29.65 0.22 -7.93
CA THR A 70 -30.24 1.49 -8.41
C THR A 70 -29.33 2.21 -9.40
N ALA A 71 -29.85 3.21 -10.12
CA ALA A 71 -29.04 4.10 -10.94
C ALA A 71 -28.01 4.88 -10.11
N GLU A 72 -28.34 5.18 -8.87
CA GLU A 72 -27.47 5.87 -7.92
C GLU A 72 -26.21 5.04 -7.58
N ASP A 73 -26.36 3.73 -7.40
CA ASP A 73 -25.21 2.85 -7.12
C ASP A 73 -24.18 2.88 -8.26
N LEU A 74 -24.63 2.92 -9.52
CA LEU A 74 -23.75 3.08 -10.68
C LEU A 74 -23.03 4.43 -10.69
N LEU A 75 -23.77 5.50 -10.39
CA LEU A 75 -23.21 6.84 -10.32
C LEU A 75 -22.13 6.97 -9.23
N ASN A 76 -22.42 6.43 -8.04
CA ASN A 76 -21.49 6.41 -6.91
C ASN A 76 -20.20 5.63 -7.25
N ALA A 77 -20.34 4.47 -7.92
CA ALA A 77 -19.18 3.69 -8.36
C ALA A 77 -18.32 4.48 -9.37
N VAL A 78 -18.94 5.20 -10.31
CA VAL A 78 -18.22 6.04 -11.28
C VAL A 78 -17.53 7.22 -10.60
N LEU A 79 -18.21 7.92 -9.67
CA LEU A 79 -17.58 9.01 -8.92
C LEU A 79 -16.42 8.51 -8.05
N GLN A 80 -16.56 7.34 -7.42
CA GLN A 80 -15.49 6.74 -6.63
C GLN A 80 -14.27 6.40 -7.48
N CYS A 81 -14.47 5.81 -8.66
CA CYS A 81 -13.38 5.51 -9.60
C CYS A 81 -12.79 6.79 -10.20
N GLY A 82 -13.64 7.73 -10.61
CA GLY A 82 -13.26 8.98 -11.28
C GLY A 82 -12.56 9.98 -10.34
N GLY A 83 -13.03 10.09 -9.10
CA GLY A 83 -12.49 11.02 -8.09
C GLY A 83 -10.99 10.81 -7.84
N ARG A 84 -10.50 9.56 -7.96
CA ARG A 84 -9.07 9.23 -7.88
C ARG A 84 -8.24 9.93 -8.95
N PHE A 85 -8.76 10.00 -10.18
CA PHE A 85 -8.10 10.71 -11.28
C PHE A 85 -8.19 12.22 -11.12
N VAL A 86 -9.26 12.73 -10.54
CA VAL A 86 -9.40 14.16 -10.25
C VAL A 86 -8.37 14.63 -9.24
N ALA A 87 -8.21 13.90 -8.13
CA ALA A 87 -7.16 14.20 -7.16
C ALA A 87 -5.77 14.18 -7.81
N MET A 88 -5.47 13.19 -8.66
CA MET A 88 -4.21 13.15 -9.40
C MET A 88 -4.05 14.37 -10.32
N LEU A 89 -5.10 14.80 -11.02
CA LEU A 89 -5.03 15.97 -11.92
C LEU A 89 -4.69 17.26 -11.20
N GLU A 90 -5.29 17.48 -10.02
CA GLU A 90 -5.03 18.66 -9.21
C GLU A 90 -3.58 18.71 -8.74
N GLU A 91 -3.08 17.60 -8.20
CA GLU A 91 -1.69 17.50 -7.74
C GLU A 91 -0.69 17.61 -8.90
N ILE A 92 -0.95 16.94 -10.03
CA ILE A 92 -0.13 17.07 -11.24
C ILE A 92 -0.06 18.53 -11.67
N TYR A 93 -1.20 19.23 -11.72
CA TYR A 93 -1.24 20.63 -12.11
C TYR A 93 -0.44 21.51 -11.13
N GLN A 94 -0.71 21.42 -9.83
CA GLN A 94 0.01 22.18 -8.80
C GLN A 94 1.52 21.92 -8.87
N ARG A 95 1.91 20.67 -9.13
CA ARG A 95 3.31 20.27 -9.21
C ARG A 95 4.00 20.87 -10.42
N LEU A 96 3.40 20.72 -11.59
CA LEU A 96 3.98 21.21 -12.83
C LEU A 96 3.95 22.74 -12.87
N ASP A 97 2.91 23.38 -12.34
CA ASP A 97 2.81 24.84 -12.27
C ASP A 97 3.96 25.45 -11.45
N ARG A 98 4.33 24.85 -10.32
CA ARG A 98 5.52 25.23 -9.53
C ARG A 98 6.81 25.23 -10.35
N HIS A 99 6.94 24.30 -11.29
CA HIS A 99 8.10 24.17 -12.17
C HIS A 99 8.05 25.08 -13.40
N THR A 100 6.88 25.67 -13.70
CA THR A 100 6.69 26.59 -14.84
C THR A 100 6.55 28.07 -14.44
N ALA A 101 6.39 28.36 -13.14
CA ALA A 101 6.11 29.69 -12.60
C ALA A 101 7.20 30.77 -12.90
N SER A 102 8.34 30.41 -13.49
CA SER A 102 9.31 31.38 -14.02
C SER A 102 8.81 32.15 -15.25
N THR A 103 7.63 31.83 -15.81
CA THR A 103 7.06 32.52 -16.98
C THR A 103 5.54 32.74 -16.87
N ASN A 104 5.06 33.80 -16.21
CA ASN A 104 3.65 34.28 -16.15
C ASN A 104 2.54 33.30 -15.63
N ALA A 105 1.65 33.82 -14.78
CA ALA A 105 0.90 33.06 -13.78
C ALA A 105 -0.53 32.57 -14.15
N ASN A 106 -0.81 32.11 -15.37
CA ASN A 106 -2.17 31.62 -15.75
C ASN A 106 -2.14 30.55 -16.86
N GLU A 107 -1.31 29.52 -16.71
CA GLU A 107 -0.89 28.73 -17.87
C GLU A 107 -1.49 27.33 -17.95
N GLU A 108 -1.93 27.00 -19.16
CA GLU A 108 -2.34 25.66 -19.56
C GLU A 108 -1.09 24.77 -19.69
N ILE A 109 -1.11 23.61 -19.05
CA ILE A 109 -0.09 22.58 -19.22
C ILE A 109 -0.62 21.55 -20.20
N ARG A 110 0.16 21.25 -21.24
CA ARG A 110 -0.23 20.31 -22.31
C ARG A 110 0.64 19.07 -22.25
N LEU A 111 0.01 17.90 -22.30
CA LEU A 111 0.63 16.60 -22.03
C LEU A 111 0.36 15.67 -23.21
N ARG A 112 1.39 14.94 -23.66
CA ARG A 112 1.27 13.86 -24.66
C ARG A 112 2.46 12.91 -24.63
N ARG A 113 2.28 11.71 -25.14
CA ARG A 113 3.35 10.77 -25.49
C ARG A 113 3.87 11.01 -26.92
N ALA A 114 5.19 11.06 -27.07
CA ALA A 114 5.87 11.31 -28.32
C ALA A 114 5.61 10.18 -29.34
N GLY A 115 5.07 10.50 -30.51
CA GLY A 115 4.84 9.52 -31.57
C GLY A 115 3.62 8.60 -31.37
N VAL A 116 2.86 8.76 -30.29
CA VAL A 116 1.55 8.11 -30.13
C VAL A 116 0.48 9.00 -30.75
N ARG A 117 -0.43 8.39 -31.53
CA ARG A 117 -1.58 9.11 -32.11
C ARG A 117 -2.69 9.22 -31.05
N GLU A 118 -2.51 10.14 -30.13
CA GLU A 118 -3.47 10.50 -29.07
C GLU A 118 -3.77 12.01 -29.10
N ASP A 119 -4.94 12.39 -28.58
CA ASP A 119 -5.32 13.80 -28.46
C ASP A 119 -4.44 14.49 -27.40
N LEU A 120 -4.09 15.75 -27.63
CA LEU A 120 -3.32 16.53 -26.66
C LEU A 120 -4.14 16.71 -25.38
N PHE A 121 -3.59 16.26 -24.25
CA PHE A 121 -4.26 16.39 -22.96
C PHE A 121 -3.87 17.72 -22.29
N THR A 122 -4.82 18.64 -22.17
CA THR A 122 -4.59 19.95 -21.56
C THR A 122 -5.14 19.98 -20.14
N VAL A 123 -4.28 20.28 -19.17
CA VAL A 123 -4.64 20.52 -17.78
C VAL A 123 -4.48 22.00 -17.49
N SER A 124 -5.53 22.62 -16.97
CA SER A 124 -5.56 24.04 -16.63
C SER A 124 -6.48 24.26 -15.42
N PRO A 125 -6.40 25.41 -14.73
CA PRO A 125 -7.34 25.74 -13.66
C PRO A 125 -8.79 25.68 -14.13
N ALA A 126 -9.06 26.13 -15.37
CA ALA A 126 -10.40 26.09 -15.96
C ALA A 126 -10.89 24.65 -16.20
N PHE A 127 -10.00 23.75 -16.63
CA PHE A 127 -10.35 22.33 -16.79
C PHE A 127 -10.60 21.65 -15.44
N ILE A 128 -9.75 21.90 -14.44
CA ILE A 128 -9.94 21.38 -13.07
C ILE A 128 -11.26 21.89 -12.49
N GLU A 129 -11.56 23.18 -12.65
CA GLU A 129 -12.83 23.77 -12.22
C GLU A 129 -14.03 23.18 -12.97
N GLN A 130 -13.91 22.89 -14.27
CA GLN A 130 -14.94 22.17 -15.03
C GLN A 130 -15.18 20.77 -14.45
N VAL A 131 -14.12 20.04 -14.11
CA VAL A 131 -14.19 18.71 -13.48
C VAL A 131 -14.90 18.82 -12.12
N ARG A 132 -14.46 19.76 -11.26
CA ARG A 132 -15.07 20.02 -9.94
C ARG A 132 -16.55 20.34 -10.05
N ARG A 133 -16.95 21.29 -10.90
CA ARG A 133 -18.37 21.63 -11.11
C ARG A 133 -19.19 20.45 -11.61
N THR A 134 -18.62 19.61 -12.47
CA THR A 134 -19.33 18.44 -12.98
C THR A 134 -19.51 17.40 -11.87
N ILE A 135 -18.49 17.21 -11.03
CA ILE A 135 -18.58 16.37 -9.83
C ILE A 135 -19.58 16.94 -8.84
N GLU A 136 -19.58 18.24 -8.56
CA GLU A 136 -20.56 18.89 -7.67
C GLU A 136 -21.99 18.70 -8.20
N ARG A 137 -22.20 18.85 -9.51
CA ARG A 137 -23.50 18.58 -10.15
C ARG A 137 -23.89 17.10 -10.02
N LEU A 138 -22.97 16.16 -10.17
CA LEU A 138 -23.23 14.74 -9.94
C LEU A 138 -23.47 14.43 -8.45
N ALA A 139 -22.71 15.03 -7.56
CA ALA A 139 -22.82 14.86 -6.12
C ALA A 139 -24.11 15.49 -5.59
N THR A 140 -24.62 16.57 -6.19
CA THR A 140 -25.95 17.13 -5.85
C THR A 140 -27.11 16.27 -6.35
N ILE A 141 -26.88 15.43 -7.37
CA ILE A 141 -27.84 14.37 -7.76
C ILE A 141 -27.82 13.22 -6.72
N GLN A 142 -26.64 12.91 -6.17
CA GLN A 142 -26.35 11.66 -5.42
C GLN A 142 -26.39 11.81 -3.90
N ILE A 143 -25.88 12.92 -3.38
CA ILE A 143 -25.77 13.21 -1.96
C ILE A 143 -26.93 14.14 -1.63
N GLY A 144 -28.11 13.56 -1.45
CA GLY A 144 -29.08 14.20 -0.56
C GLY A 144 -28.32 14.58 0.71
N ARG A 145 -28.42 15.85 1.16
CA ARG A 145 -27.73 16.28 2.38
C ARG A 145 -28.06 15.29 3.49
N LEU A 146 -27.08 14.48 3.88
CA LEU A 146 -27.26 13.46 4.91
C LEU A 146 -27.82 14.16 6.14
N ASP A 147 -28.98 13.72 6.61
CA ASP A 147 -29.52 14.20 7.88
C ASP A 147 -28.72 13.55 9.02
N VAL A 148 -27.51 14.08 9.25
CA VAL A 148 -26.58 13.59 10.28
C VAL A 148 -27.25 13.59 11.66
N GLU A 149 -28.14 14.56 11.92
CA GLU A 149 -28.92 14.61 13.16
C GLU A 149 -29.95 13.48 13.24
N ALA A 150 -30.56 13.07 12.14
CA ALA A 150 -31.40 11.87 12.09
C ALA A 150 -30.59 10.60 12.37
N ILE A 151 -29.37 10.48 11.86
CA ILE A 151 -28.46 9.36 12.20
C ILE A 151 -28.14 9.36 13.69
N GLY A 152 -27.79 10.53 14.25
CA GLY A 152 -27.53 10.70 15.67
C GLY A 152 -28.73 10.32 16.55
N ARG A 153 -29.97 10.64 16.11
CA ARG A 153 -31.21 10.20 16.79
C ARG A 153 -31.47 8.71 16.65
N PHE A 154 -31.19 8.12 15.49
CA PHE A 154 -31.36 6.69 15.20
C PHE A 154 -30.44 5.83 16.06
N LEU A 155 -29.17 6.23 16.20
CA LEU A 155 -28.16 5.44 16.94
C LEU A 155 -27.99 5.87 18.39
N GLY A 156 -27.87 7.18 18.65
CA GLY A 156 -27.50 7.80 19.93
C GLY A 156 -26.40 7.03 20.65
N GLY A 157 -25.12 7.35 20.45
CA GLY A 157 -24.02 6.51 20.95
C GLY A 157 -23.21 7.13 22.09
N ASP A 158 -23.00 6.38 23.20
CA ASP A 158 -21.93 6.67 24.17
C ASP A 158 -21.14 5.41 24.55
N GLY A 159 -19.80 5.50 24.56
CA GLY A 159 -18.90 4.36 24.74
C GLY A 159 -19.12 3.14 23.83
N GLY A 160 -19.87 3.24 22.73
CA GLY A 160 -20.29 2.10 21.91
C GLY A 160 -21.63 1.47 22.33
N GLU A 161 -22.25 1.94 23.41
CA GLU A 161 -23.64 1.64 23.73
C GLU A 161 -24.56 2.55 22.92
N TYR A 162 -25.56 1.96 22.30
CA TYR A 162 -26.58 2.69 21.55
C TYR A 162 -27.77 3.00 22.48
N TYR A 163 -28.28 4.20 22.45
CA TYR A 163 -29.46 4.66 23.17
C TYR A 163 -30.39 5.46 22.27
N GLY A 164 -30.07 5.56 20.98
CA GLY A 164 -30.95 6.05 19.95
C GLY A 164 -32.28 5.32 19.97
N VAL A 165 -33.30 6.08 19.62
CA VAL A 165 -34.69 5.67 19.74
C VAL A 165 -35.27 5.65 18.34
N TRP A 166 -35.75 4.48 17.95
CA TRP A 166 -36.41 4.31 16.67
C TRP A 166 -37.51 3.25 16.78
N PRO A 167 -38.75 3.53 16.30
CA PRO A 167 -39.20 4.75 15.62
C PRO A 167 -39.18 6.00 16.52
N PRO A 168 -39.13 7.22 15.94
CA PRO A 168 -39.15 8.46 16.72
C PRO A 168 -40.33 8.53 17.70
N GLY A 169 -40.07 8.93 18.95
CA GLY A 169 -41.11 9.03 19.99
C GLY A 169 -41.46 7.73 20.72
N THR A 170 -40.72 6.65 20.47
CA THR A 170 -40.85 5.39 21.22
C THR A 170 -39.82 5.29 22.36
N GLU A 171 -39.78 4.19 23.10
CA GLU A 171 -38.64 3.85 23.98
C GLU A 171 -37.76 2.74 23.37
N ASN A 172 -38.00 2.41 22.09
CA ASN A 172 -37.38 1.27 21.44
C ASN A 172 -35.92 1.58 21.06
N ARG A 173 -34.99 0.90 21.75
CA ARG A 173 -33.54 0.98 21.51
C ARG A 173 -33.13 0.03 20.38
N PHE A 174 -33.66 0.31 19.19
CA PHE A 174 -33.62 -0.59 18.03
C PHE A 174 -32.21 -1.09 17.66
N ALA A 175 -31.20 -0.21 17.65
CA ALA A 175 -29.82 -0.61 17.34
C ALA A 175 -29.26 -1.66 18.33
N ASN A 176 -29.55 -1.55 19.63
CA ASN A 176 -29.18 -2.60 20.59
C ASN A 176 -29.99 -3.87 20.41
N ALA A 177 -31.27 -3.77 20.01
CA ALA A 177 -32.09 -4.94 19.72
C ALA A 177 -31.50 -5.74 18.56
N LEU A 178 -31.00 -5.05 17.52
CA LEU A 178 -30.24 -5.69 16.44
C LEU A 178 -28.96 -6.36 16.95
N LEU A 179 -28.12 -5.69 17.75
CA LEU A 179 -26.93 -6.36 18.30
C LEU A 179 -27.27 -7.54 19.23
N THR A 180 -28.41 -7.48 19.92
CA THR A 180 -28.93 -8.59 20.73
C THR A 180 -29.32 -9.78 19.86
N LEU A 181 -29.78 -9.55 18.63
CA LEU A 181 -30.11 -10.61 17.66
C LEU A 181 -28.90 -11.50 17.35
N ARG A 182 -27.71 -10.92 17.17
CA ARG A 182 -26.46 -11.68 16.97
C ARG A 182 -26.10 -12.54 18.18
N ARG A 183 -26.39 -12.07 19.38
CA ARG A 183 -26.22 -12.88 20.60
C ARG A 183 -27.24 -14.02 20.67
N VAL A 184 -28.50 -13.77 20.29
CA VAL A 184 -29.52 -14.82 20.18
C VAL A 184 -29.07 -15.90 19.21
N GLU A 185 -28.54 -15.51 18.05
CA GLU A 185 -27.98 -16.43 17.07
C GLU A 185 -26.86 -17.30 17.64
N ALA A 186 -25.89 -16.69 18.33
CA ALA A 186 -24.80 -17.42 18.96
C ALA A 186 -25.25 -18.35 20.11
N GLY A 187 -26.30 -17.97 20.86
CA GLY A 187 -26.73 -18.68 22.08
C GLY A 187 -27.96 -19.58 21.92
N LEU A 188 -28.59 -19.65 20.74
CA LEU A 188 -29.87 -20.36 20.55
C LEU A 188 -29.77 -21.86 20.92
N THR A 189 -28.62 -22.48 20.68
CA THR A 189 -28.36 -23.89 21.00
C THR A 189 -28.32 -24.18 22.49
N ASP A 190 -27.99 -23.17 23.29
CA ASP A 190 -27.77 -23.27 24.73
C ASP A 190 -29.08 -23.01 25.52
N LEU A 191 -30.12 -22.53 24.85
CA LEU A 191 -31.43 -22.33 25.44
C LEU A 191 -32.14 -23.68 25.71
N ARG A 192 -32.80 -23.74 26.87
CA ARG A 192 -33.57 -24.91 27.35
C ARG A 192 -34.94 -25.03 26.66
N PHE A 193 -34.93 -25.01 25.33
CA PHE A 193 -36.12 -25.22 24.50
C PHE A 193 -36.22 -26.67 24.05
N THR A 194 -37.45 -27.15 23.88
CA THR A 194 -37.72 -28.42 23.21
C THR A 194 -37.26 -28.37 21.76
N PRO A 195 -37.04 -29.52 21.08
CA PRO A 195 -36.65 -29.53 19.68
C PRO A 195 -37.65 -28.84 18.73
N ALA A 196 -38.95 -28.85 19.07
CA ALA A 196 -39.98 -28.16 18.29
C ALA A 196 -39.86 -26.63 18.43
N GLU A 197 -39.82 -26.15 19.67
CA GLU A 197 -39.63 -24.74 20.01
C GLU A 197 -38.32 -24.18 19.43
N ARG A 198 -37.24 -24.96 19.46
CA ARG A 198 -35.95 -24.56 18.89
C ARG A 198 -36.03 -24.38 17.37
N ARG A 199 -36.76 -25.26 16.66
CA ARG A 199 -36.97 -25.10 15.21
C ARG A 199 -37.79 -23.87 14.88
N GLU A 200 -38.85 -23.62 15.65
CA GLU A 200 -39.68 -22.42 15.48
C GLU A 200 -38.87 -21.14 15.72
N ALA A 201 -38.12 -21.08 16.82
CA ALA A 201 -37.23 -19.97 17.13
C ALA A 201 -36.14 -19.77 16.06
N ALA A 202 -35.55 -20.84 15.54
CA ALA A 202 -34.54 -20.77 14.47
C ALA A 202 -35.12 -20.18 13.17
N MET A 203 -36.35 -20.57 12.79
CA MET A 203 -37.02 -20.00 11.61
C MET A 203 -37.37 -18.51 11.81
N ALA A 204 -37.80 -18.12 13.01
CA ALA A 204 -38.07 -16.73 13.33
C ALA A 204 -36.78 -15.89 13.33
N LEU A 205 -35.69 -16.45 13.88
CA LEU A 205 -34.37 -15.84 13.92
C LEU A 205 -33.84 -15.60 12.50
N ASP A 206 -33.89 -16.60 11.63
CA ASP A 206 -33.46 -16.50 10.23
C ASP A 206 -34.22 -15.39 9.46
N ARG A 207 -35.52 -15.23 9.71
CA ARG A 207 -36.30 -14.11 9.14
C ARG A 207 -35.86 -12.75 9.68
N ALA A 208 -35.68 -12.64 10.99
CA ALA A 208 -35.25 -11.39 11.63
C ALA A 208 -33.82 -11.00 11.20
N THR A 209 -32.91 -11.97 11.06
CA THR A 209 -31.54 -11.75 10.57
C THR A 209 -31.54 -11.21 9.15
N ARG A 210 -32.30 -11.82 8.23
CA ARG A 210 -32.43 -11.30 6.86
C ARG A 210 -33.02 -9.89 6.81
N ALA A 211 -33.97 -9.57 7.68
CA ALA A 211 -34.52 -8.23 7.76
C ALA A 211 -33.51 -7.23 8.34
N ALA A 212 -32.75 -7.62 9.36
CA ALA A 212 -31.66 -6.81 9.92
C ALA A 212 -30.56 -6.54 8.88
N GLU A 213 -30.23 -7.51 8.04
CA GLU A 213 -29.29 -7.34 6.92
C GLU A 213 -29.73 -6.24 5.95
N GLN A 214 -31.03 -6.00 5.78
CA GLN A 214 -31.52 -4.88 4.96
C GLN A 214 -31.24 -3.52 5.62
N VAL A 215 -31.34 -3.43 6.95
CA VAL A 215 -30.98 -2.22 7.71
C VAL A 215 -29.48 -1.96 7.59
N ILE A 216 -28.67 -3.01 7.70
CA ILE A 216 -27.21 -2.94 7.58
C ILE A 216 -26.81 -2.52 6.17
N ALA A 217 -27.42 -3.09 5.14
CA ALA A 217 -27.19 -2.67 3.75
C ALA A 217 -27.60 -1.20 3.52
N ALA A 218 -28.70 -0.73 4.12
CA ALA A 218 -29.08 0.67 4.04
C ALA A 218 -28.06 1.59 4.74
N ALA A 219 -27.58 1.21 5.93
CA ALA A 219 -26.53 1.95 6.65
C ALA A 219 -25.21 2.00 5.86
N GLU A 220 -24.81 0.88 5.26
CA GLU A 220 -23.61 0.78 4.42
C GLU A 220 -23.66 1.70 3.20
N ARG A 221 -24.84 1.87 2.59
CA ARG A 221 -25.03 2.86 1.51
C ARG A 221 -24.78 4.28 2.02
N LEU A 222 -25.33 4.66 3.17
CA LEU A 222 -25.10 5.99 3.76
C LEU A 222 -23.61 6.22 4.05
N ILE A 223 -22.94 5.21 4.62
CA ILE A 223 -21.50 5.28 4.90
C ILE A 223 -20.69 5.40 3.61
N ARG A 224 -21.04 4.63 2.57
CA ARG A 224 -20.36 4.71 1.26
C ARG A 224 -20.51 6.09 0.63
N SER A 225 -21.71 6.67 0.64
CA SER A 225 -21.94 8.02 0.13
C SER A 225 -21.15 9.07 0.92
N HIS A 226 -21.03 8.89 2.23
CA HIS A 226 -20.22 9.77 3.07
C HIS A 226 -18.72 9.63 2.82
N LEU A 227 -18.21 8.41 2.74
CA LEU A 227 -16.80 8.12 2.40
C LEU A 227 -16.42 8.74 1.05
N LEU A 228 -17.33 8.67 0.06
CA LEU A 228 -17.15 9.35 -1.21
C LEU A 228 -17.07 10.88 -1.03
N GLY A 229 -17.92 11.46 -0.18
CA GLY A 229 -17.84 12.88 0.17
C GLY A 229 -16.52 13.27 0.85
N LEU A 230 -15.99 12.41 1.74
CA LEU A 230 -14.69 12.62 2.38
C LEU A 230 -13.52 12.52 1.37
N ASP A 231 -13.61 11.59 0.41
CA ASP A 231 -12.64 11.42 -0.68
C ASP A 231 -12.65 12.63 -1.65
N LEU A 232 -13.82 13.23 -1.89
CA LEU A 232 -14.01 14.31 -2.87
C LEU A 232 -13.79 15.72 -2.33
N ALA A 233 -13.95 15.93 -1.02
CA ALA A 233 -13.59 17.20 -0.40
C ALA A 233 -12.08 17.39 -0.53
N GLY A 234 -11.62 18.35 -1.35
CA GLY A 234 -10.18 18.65 -1.58
C GLY A 234 -9.46 19.15 -0.33
N VAL A 235 -8.12 19.07 -0.30
CA VAL A 235 -7.26 19.43 0.88
C VAL A 235 -7.45 20.87 1.34
N ASP A 236 -7.85 21.78 0.44
CA ASP A 236 -8.11 23.18 0.73
C ASP A 236 -9.62 23.47 0.83
N ALA A 237 -10.24 23.13 1.97
CA ALA A 237 -11.40 23.91 2.37
C ALA A 237 -10.85 25.25 2.88
N PRO A 238 -11.12 26.39 2.23
CA PRO A 238 -10.65 27.67 2.74
C PRO A 238 -11.15 27.82 4.17
N ASP A 239 -10.27 28.25 5.08
CA ASP A 239 -10.62 28.77 6.40
C ASP A 239 -11.54 29.98 6.19
N GLY A 240 -12.80 29.70 5.90
CA GLY A 240 -13.83 30.66 5.62
C GLY A 240 -14.27 31.27 6.92
N ASP A 241 -13.66 32.41 7.25
CA ASP A 241 -14.11 33.36 8.26
C ASP A 241 -15.52 33.86 7.86
N THR A 242 -16.52 33.01 8.08
CA THR A 242 -17.93 33.30 7.88
C THR A 242 -18.63 33.15 9.21
N ASP A 243 -19.21 34.27 9.61
CA ASP A 243 -20.04 34.53 10.79
C ASP A 243 -21.34 33.70 10.72
N SER A 244 -21.19 32.36 10.66
CA SER A 244 -22.27 31.39 10.56
C SER A 244 -22.69 30.94 11.97
N ASP A 245 -23.98 30.69 12.18
CA ASP A 245 -24.54 30.17 13.43
C ASP A 245 -23.63 29.10 14.06
N ASP A 246 -23.34 29.20 15.37
CA ASP A 246 -22.51 28.27 16.19
C ASP A 246 -22.77 26.77 15.92
N ARG A 247 -23.96 26.43 15.41
CA ARG A 247 -24.33 25.08 15.01
C ARG A 247 -23.69 24.60 13.69
N SER A 248 -23.59 25.46 12.68
CA SER A 248 -22.98 25.15 11.38
C SER A 248 -21.47 24.97 11.51
N SER A 249 -20.81 25.89 12.23
CA SER A 249 -19.36 25.80 12.50
C SER A 249 -18.97 24.53 13.25
N ARG A 250 -19.80 24.06 14.19
CA ARG A 250 -19.56 22.77 14.89
C ARG A 250 -19.72 21.55 13.98
N LEU A 251 -20.62 21.60 13.00
CA LEU A 251 -20.81 20.49 12.04
C LEU A 251 -19.64 20.44 11.06
N GLU A 252 -19.19 21.58 10.56
CA GLU A 252 -18.02 21.70 9.69
C GLU A 252 -16.74 21.23 10.40
N GLN A 253 -16.54 21.65 11.65
CA GLN A 253 -15.42 21.20 12.45
C GLN A 253 -15.44 19.67 12.67
N ARG A 254 -16.60 19.09 12.99
CA ARG A 254 -16.74 17.62 13.13
C ARG A 254 -16.45 16.87 11.82
N PHE A 255 -16.91 17.41 10.70
CA PHE A 255 -16.64 16.83 9.38
C PHE A 255 -15.14 16.91 9.04
N SER A 256 -14.50 18.04 9.35
CA SER A 256 -13.05 18.23 9.18
C SER A 256 -12.24 17.27 10.05
N ASP A 257 -12.62 17.10 11.32
CA ASP A 257 -11.96 16.18 12.25
C ASP A 257 -12.13 14.72 11.83
N GLU A 258 -13.31 14.31 11.35
CA GLU A 258 -13.55 12.98 10.80
C GLU A 258 -12.77 12.74 9.51
N ARG A 259 -12.73 13.73 8.62
CA ARG A 259 -11.95 13.65 7.40
C ARG A 259 -10.47 13.43 7.69
N ARG A 260 -9.91 14.21 8.61
CA ARG A 260 -8.53 14.04 9.06
C ARG A 260 -8.30 12.66 9.63
N PHE A 261 -9.17 12.20 10.52
CA PHE A 261 -9.09 10.84 11.09
C PHE A 261 -9.15 9.77 9.99
N TYR A 262 -10.05 9.89 9.02
CA TYR A 262 -10.16 8.97 7.89
C TYR A 262 -8.91 8.99 6.99
N GLN A 263 -8.32 10.16 6.74
CA GLN A 263 -7.07 10.28 5.98
C GLN A 263 -5.88 9.66 6.71
N GLU A 264 -5.79 9.84 8.03
CA GLU A 264 -4.70 9.31 8.86
C GLU A 264 -4.81 7.78 9.06
N THR A 265 -6.03 7.26 9.18
CA THR A 265 -6.27 5.87 9.61
C THR A 265 -6.84 4.96 8.52
N GLY A 266 -7.29 5.52 7.40
CA GLY A 266 -8.01 4.79 6.35
C GLY A 266 -9.37 4.25 6.78
N MET A 267 -9.91 4.67 7.94
CA MET A 267 -11.18 4.19 8.47
C MET A 267 -12.11 5.28 8.99
N ILE A 268 -13.41 5.02 8.90
CA ILE A 268 -14.45 5.77 9.59
C ILE A 268 -14.99 4.89 10.72
N GLY A 269 -15.06 5.41 11.94
CA GLY A 269 -15.47 4.61 13.08
C GLY A 269 -15.71 5.44 14.32
N ALA A 270 -15.95 4.74 15.43
CA ALA A 270 -16.11 5.36 16.73
C ALA A 270 -15.33 4.60 17.80
N TRP A 271 -14.99 5.34 18.84
CA TRP A 271 -14.34 4.79 20.03
C TRP A 271 -15.28 3.88 20.82
N LEU A 272 -14.85 2.65 21.07
CA LEU A 272 -15.45 1.71 22.01
C LEU A 272 -14.76 1.86 23.37
N GLY A 273 -15.32 2.75 24.19
CA GLY A 273 -14.79 3.09 25.50
C GLY A 273 -15.65 2.55 26.63
N THR A 274 -15.02 1.89 27.60
CA THR A 274 -15.55 1.67 28.96
C THR A 274 -16.72 0.70 29.15
N ALA A 275 -17.50 0.33 28.12
CA ALA A 275 -18.47 -0.76 28.22
C ALA A 275 -17.78 -2.11 27.94
N ARG A 276 -18.18 -3.18 28.66
CA ARG A 276 -17.71 -4.54 28.34
C ARG A 276 -18.41 -4.99 27.07
N PHE A 277 -17.67 -5.01 25.97
CA PHE A 277 -18.11 -5.69 24.75
C PHE A 277 -17.58 -7.11 24.73
N ASN A 278 -18.36 -8.01 24.16
CA ASN A 278 -17.88 -9.36 23.86
C ASN A 278 -16.70 -9.31 22.88
N GLY A 279 -15.54 -9.82 23.31
CA GLY A 279 -14.48 -10.24 22.41
C GLY A 279 -13.69 -9.10 21.78
N VAL A 280 -13.82 -7.88 22.30
CA VAL A 280 -13.10 -6.71 21.80
C VAL A 280 -12.51 -5.94 22.98
N GLU A 281 -11.23 -5.60 22.88
CA GLU A 281 -10.57 -4.68 23.81
C GLU A 281 -11.09 -3.24 23.62
N PRO A 282 -10.71 -2.26 24.45
CA PRO A 282 -10.99 -0.86 24.16
C PRO A 282 -10.17 -0.35 22.96
N GLY A 283 -10.82 0.36 22.04
CA GLY A 283 -10.22 0.75 20.75
C GLY A 283 -11.21 1.44 19.81
N PHE A 284 -10.76 1.75 18.60
CA PHE A 284 -11.63 2.25 17.53
C PHE A 284 -12.13 1.08 16.68
N LEU A 285 -13.45 0.94 16.57
CA LEU A 285 -14.09 0.00 15.64
C LEU A 285 -14.83 0.78 14.57
N GLY A 286 -14.67 0.36 13.33
CA GLY A 286 -15.37 0.98 12.21
C GLY A 286 -15.15 0.23 10.91
N LEU A 287 -15.28 0.97 9.81
CA LEU A 287 -15.18 0.45 8.46
C LEU A 287 -14.11 1.21 7.67
N ASN A 288 -13.35 0.50 6.83
CA ASN A 288 -12.46 1.15 5.87
C ASN A 288 -13.21 1.55 4.58
N ARG A 289 -12.45 2.05 3.59
CA ARG A 289 -12.96 2.45 2.27
C ARG A 289 -13.71 1.34 1.51
N ARG A 290 -13.38 0.08 1.77
CA ARG A 290 -14.03 -1.11 1.18
C ARG A 290 -15.21 -1.61 2.02
N LEU A 291 -15.56 -0.86 3.06
CA LEU A 291 -16.50 -1.25 4.10
C LEU A 291 -16.08 -2.52 4.84
N GLU A 292 -14.79 -2.88 4.87
CA GLU A 292 -14.31 -3.99 5.70
C GLU A 292 -14.20 -3.53 7.15
N THR A 293 -14.46 -4.44 8.10
CA THR A 293 -14.36 -4.14 9.52
C THR A 293 -12.90 -3.97 9.92
N VAL A 294 -12.57 -2.80 10.50
CA VAL A 294 -11.22 -2.46 10.97
C VAL A 294 -11.26 -2.13 12.46
N TRP A 295 -10.25 -2.63 13.16
CA TRP A 295 -10.00 -2.38 14.57
C TRP A 295 -8.65 -1.71 14.75
N LEU A 296 -8.62 -0.57 15.43
CA LEU A 296 -7.39 0.13 15.78
C LEU A 296 -7.24 0.27 17.28
N ALA A 297 -6.02 0.02 17.75
CA ALA A 297 -5.61 0.32 19.11
C ALA A 297 -5.77 1.83 19.40
N PRO A 298 -5.94 2.23 20.68
CA PRO A 298 -6.18 3.63 21.03
C PRO A 298 -5.08 4.57 20.50
N PRO A 299 -5.37 5.49 19.56
CA PRO A 299 -4.44 6.55 19.21
C PRO A 299 -4.25 7.51 20.40
N ALA A 300 -3.06 8.08 20.49
CA ALA A 300 -2.76 9.20 21.36
C ALA A 300 -3.38 10.49 20.77
N GLY A 301 -4.70 10.63 20.82
CA GLY A 301 -5.37 11.77 20.17
C GLY A 301 -6.84 11.98 20.56
N PRO A 302 -7.44 13.11 20.13
CA PRO A 302 -8.82 13.43 20.42
C PRO A 302 -9.77 12.39 19.82
N ARG A 303 -10.76 11.98 20.61
CA ARG A 303 -11.82 11.05 20.21
C ARG A 303 -12.81 11.77 19.31
N SER A 304 -12.46 11.97 18.03
CA SER A 304 -13.42 12.45 17.04
C SER A 304 -14.62 11.51 17.00
N ARG A 305 -15.82 12.08 17.15
CA ARG A 305 -17.07 11.32 17.25
C ARG A 305 -18.13 11.97 16.40
N THR A 306 -18.34 11.40 15.23
CA THR A 306 -19.41 11.76 14.31
C THR A 306 -20.53 10.74 14.39
N ASP A 307 -21.73 11.15 13.99
CA ASP A 307 -22.87 10.23 13.94
C ASP A 307 -22.67 9.15 12.85
N LEU A 308 -21.96 9.47 11.76
CA LEU A 308 -21.59 8.52 10.71
C LEU A 308 -20.47 7.57 11.13
N GLY A 309 -19.45 8.04 11.86
CA GLY A 309 -18.48 7.18 12.53
C GLY A 309 -19.14 6.21 13.51
N THR A 310 -20.18 6.68 14.22
CA THR A 310 -20.99 5.84 15.11
C THR A 310 -21.82 4.81 14.33
N LEU A 311 -22.33 5.15 13.14
CA LEU A 311 -23.02 4.23 12.23
C LEU A 311 -22.08 3.17 11.66
N ALA A 312 -20.87 3.56 11.24
CA ALA A 312 -19.84 2.63 10.77
C ALA A 312 -19.42 1.66 11.88
N CYS A 313 -19.25 2.17 13.10
CA CYS A 313 -19.01 1.35 14.29
C CYS A 313 -20.15 0.34 14.54
N PHE A 314 -21.41 0.76 14.40
CA PHE A 314 -22.58 -0.12 14.58
C PHE A 314 -22.58 -1.28 13.55
N VAL A 315 -22.35 -0.96 12.27
CA VAL A 315 -22.25 -1.98 11.21
C VAL A 315 -21.10 -2.94 11.48
N ALA A 316 -19.95 -2.43 11.90
CA ALA A 316 -18.79 -3.24 12.25
C ALA A 316 -19.07 -4.15 13.46
N GLN A 317 -19.76 -3.68 14.51
CA GLN A 317 -20.20 -4.52 15.64
C GLN A 317 -21.13 -5.64 15.17
N TRP A 318 -22.11 -5.33 14.33
CA TRP A 318 -23.04 -6.33 13.78
C TRP A 318 -22.32 -7.44 12.99
N ARG A 319 -21.34 -7.06 12.16
CA ARG A 319 -20.55 -8.00 11.33
C ARG A 319 -19.60 -8.85 12.16
N GLY A 320 -18.94 -8.25 13.15
CA GLY A 320 -18.05 -8.95 14.07
C GLY A 320 -18.77 -9.77 15.14
N GLY A 321 -20.10 -9.68 15.22
CA GLY A 321 -20.88 -10.35 16.27
C GLY A 321 -20.59 -9.79 17.66
N HIS A 322 -20.30 -8.50 17.76
CA HIS A 322 -20.01 -7.82 19.02
C HIS A 322 -21.29 -7.24 19.63
N TRP A 323 -21.39 -7.30 20.96
CA TRP A 323 -22.53 -6.76 21.71
C TRP A 323 -22.08 -6.22 23.06
N SER A 324 -22.87 -5.31 23.63
CA SER A 324 -22.62 -4.67 24.95
C SER A 324 -23.30 -5.42 26.11
N ASP A 325 -22.95 -5.05 27.34
CA ASP A 325 -23.67 -5.46 28.56
C ASP A 325 -25.17 -5.12 28.53
N ARG A 326 -25.55 -4.00 27.90
CA ARG A 326 -26.97 -3.63 27.75
C ARG A 326 -27.72 -4.61 26.85
N SER A 327 -27.12 -5.04 25.75
CA SER A 327 -27.65 -6.12 24.90
C SER A 327 -27.73 -7.45 25.66
N SER A 328 -26.79 -7.67 26.59
CA SER A 328 -26.78 -8.83 27.47
C SER A 328 -27.99 -8.90 28.41
N ASN A 329 -28.44 -7.75 28.93
CA ASN A 329 -29.63 -7.68 29.77
C ASN A 329 -30.91 -7.98 28.98
N LEU A 330 -31.02 -7.46 27.74
CA LEU A 330 -32.17 -7.71 26.88
C LEU A 330 -32.28 -9.19 26.50
N PHE A 331 -31.14 -9.85 26.20
CA PHE A 331 -31.08 -11.27 25.88
C PHE A 331 -31.81 -12.12 26.92
N GLY A 332 -31.50 -11.96 28.21
CA GLY A 332 -32.11 -12.76 29.27
C GLY A 332 -33.64 -12.60 29.38
N ILE A 333 -34.15 -11.40 29.03
CA ILE A 333 -35.60 -11.11 29.04
C ILE A 333 -36.28 -11.78 27.86
N VAL A 334 -35.74 -11.64 26.64
CA VAL A 334 -36.38 -12.14 25.42
C VAL A 334 -36.26 -13.66 25.29
N THR A 335 -35.19 -14.26 25.82
CA THR A 335 -35.00 -15.72 25.78
C THR A 335 -35.65 -16.46 26.94
N SER A 336 -36.45 -15.80 27.79
CA SER A 336 -37.05 -16.45 28.98
C SER A 336 -38.11 -17.52 28.62
N SER A 337 -38.64 -17.48 27.39
CA SER A 337 -39.60 -18.44 26.85
C SER A 337 -39.61 -18.36 25.33
N THR A 338 -39.93 -19.45 24.63
CA THR A 338 -40.00 -19.46 23.16
C THR A 338 -41.02 -18.47 22.61
N GLU A 339 -42.20 -18.35 23.23
CA GLU A 339 -43.26 -17.39 22.82
C GLU A 339 -42.77 -15.93 22.85
N ARG A 340 -42.07 -15.53 23.93
CA ARG A 340 -41.47 -14.18 24.01
C ARG A 340 -40.39 -13.97 22.96
N LEU A 341 -39.54 -14.98 22.73
CA LEU A 341 -38.49 -14.89 21.73
C LEU A 341 -39.08 -14.74 20.33
N THR A 342 -40.05 -15.57 19.95
CA THR A 342 -40.68 -15.53 18.62
C THR A 342 -41.49 -14.25 18.42
N ALA A 343 -42.20 -13.76 19.44
CA ALA A 343 -42.89 -12.48 19.40
C ALA A 343 -41.91 -11.30 19.23
N TRP A 344 -40.81 -11.29 19.98
CA TRP A 344 -39.76 -10.26 19.85
C TRP A 344 -39.09 -10.30 18.48
N LEU A 345 -38.79 -11.48 17.94
CA LEU A 345 -38.20 -11.63 16.59
C LEU A 345 -39.16 -11.18 15.48
N ALA A 346 -40.46 -11.44 15.62
CA ALA A 346 -41.47 -10.96 14.69
C ALA A 346 -41.58 -9.43 14.71
N ASP A 347 -41.65 -8.84 15.90
CA ASP A 347 -41.65 -7.39 16.09
C ASP A 347 -40.39 -6.75 15.49
N LEU A 348 -39.21 -7.33 15.74
CA LEU A 348 -37.96 -6.86 15.18
C LEU A 348 -37.94 -6.94 13.65
N THR A 349 -38.49 -8.01 13.07
CA THR A 349 -38.59 -8.18 11.60
C THR A 349 -39.40 -7.06 10.96
N GLU A 350 -40.55 -6.71 11.54
CA GLU A 350 -41.41 -5.62 11.05
C GLU A 350 -40.69 -4.27 11.14
N HIS A 351 -40.07 -3.99 12.29
CA HIS A 351 -39.31 -2.78 12.53
C HIS A 351 -38.11 -2.64 11.58
N CYS A 352 -37.40 -3.72 11.25
CA CYS A 352 -36.31 -3.71 10.28
C CYS A 352 -36.73 -3.20 8.90
N GLY A 353 -37.87 -3.67 8.38
CA GLY A 353 -38.35 -3.23 7.07
C GLY A 353 -38.62 -1.72 7.03
N THR A 354 -39.28 -1.19 8.06
CA THR A 354 -39.57 0.24 8.16
C THR A 354 -38.31 1.06 8.47
N ALA A 355 -37.34 0.53 9.22
CA ALA A 355 -36.06 1.19 9.51
C ALA A 355 -35.19 1.29 8.26
N ALA A 356 -35.09 0.22 7.48
CA ALA A 356 -34.32 0.21 6.24
C ALA A 356 -34.88 1.20 5.21
N SER A 357 -36.21 1.25 5.04
CA SER A 357 -36.87 2.26 4.20
C SER A 357 -36.67 3.67 4.77
N TRP A 358 -36.79 3.88 6.08
CA TRP A 358 -36.56 5.19 6.68
C TRP A 358 -35.12 5.70 6.49
N LEU A 359 -34.11 4.84 6.69
CA LEU A 359 -32.71 5.19 6.43
C LEU A 359 -32.49 5.55 4.96
N ALA A 360 -33.12 4.83 4.04
CA ALA A 360 -33.02 5.12 2.61
C ALA A 360 -33.77 6.41 2.20
N ASP A 361 -34.98 6.61 2.70
CA ASP A 361 -35.91 7.63 2.19
C ASP A 361 -35.85 8.97 2.95
N ARG A 362 -35.43 8.96 4.22
CA ARG A 362 -35.48 10.15 5.12
C ARG A 362 -34.12 10.67 5.53
N VAL A 363 -33.13 9.79 5.73
CA VAL A 363 -31.77 10.20 6.11
C VAL A 363 -30.97 10.64 4.90
N LEU A 364 -31.22 10.00 3.75
CA LEU A 364 -30.76 10.44 2.44
C LEU A 364 -31.98 10.90 1.62
N PRO A 365 -32.66 12.00 1.99
CA PRO A 365 -33.84 12.41 1.27
C PRO A 365 -33.45 12.62 -0.20
N PRO A 366 -34.15 12.00 -1.17
CA PRO A 366 -33.86 12.21 -2.58
C PRO A 366 -34.07 13.70 -2.88
N GLN A 367 -32.97 14.45 -2.98
CA GLN A 367 -33.02 15.87 -3.32
C GLN A 367 -33.15 16.11 -4.82
N SER A 368 -33.31 15.07 -5.64
CA SER A 368 -33.35 15.22 -7.09
C SER A 368 -34.62 15.96 -7.52
N THR A 369 -34.57 17.29 -7.53
CA THR A 369 -35.31 18.12 -8.49
C THR A 369 -34.80 17.89 -9.92
N VAL A 370 -33.64 17.23 -10.05
CA VAL A 370 -32.99 16.84 -11.30
C VAL A 370 -33.75 15.68 -11.93
N SER A 371 -34.16 15.86 -13.19
CA SER A 371 -34.87 14.79 -13.92
C SER A 371 -33.94 13.64 -14.27
N ALA A 372 -34.45 12.41 -14.38
CA ALA A 372 -33.69 11.24 -14.83
C ALA A 372 -32.92 11.47 -16.15
N ARG A 373 -33.44 12.33 -17.03
CA ARG A 373 -32.78 12.73 -18.27
C ARG A 373 -31.55 13.59 -17.98
N GLU A 374 -31.70 14.59 -17.10
CA GLU A 374 -30.62 15.47 -16.70
C GLU A 374 -29.50 14.71 -15.95
N THR A 375 -29.85 13.68 -15.15
CA THR A 375 -28.86 12.76 -14.57
C THR A 375 -28.01 12.05 -15.62
N VAL A 376 -28.65 11.53 -16.69
CA VAL A 376 -27.93 10.89 -17.80
C VAL A 376 -27.05 11.89 -18.53
N GLU A 377 -27.56 13.09 -18.81
CA GLU A 377 -26.81 14.16 -19.49
C GLU A 377 -25.58 14.60 -18.68
N ILE A 378 -25.71 14.79 -17.36
CA ILE A 378 -24.58 15.17 -16.51
C ILE A 378 -23.53 14.06 -16.41
N LEU A 379 -23.95 12.78 -16.29
CA LEU A 379 -23.01 11.67 -16.30
C LEU A 379 -22.29 11.56 -17.65
N GLU A 380 -23.03 11.74 -18.75
CA GLU A 380 -22.47 11.73 -20.09
C GLU A 380 -21.43 12.87 -20.26
N ASP A 381 -21.73 14.07 -19.77
CA ASP A 381 -20.76 15.19 -19.73
C ASP A 381 -19.49 14.80 -18.96
N PHE A 382 -19.65 14.19 -17.78
CA PHE A 382 -18.53 13.76 -16.94
C PHE A 382 -17.67 12.69 -17.60
N LEU A 383 -18.30 11.67 -18.18
CA LEU A 383 -17.62 10.56 -18.87
C LEU A 383 -16.97 10.99 -20.19
N ASN A 384 -17.46 12.08 -20.80
CA ASN A 384 -16.85 12.68 -21.98
C ASN A 384 -15.67 13.63 -21.66
N LEU A 385 -15.38 13.89 -20.39
CA LEU A 385 -14.19 14.66 -20.02
C LEU A 385 -12.92 13.95 -20.53
N PRO A 386 -11.94 14.69 -21.10
CA PRO A 386 -10.71 14.10 -21.66
C PRO A 386 -9.94 13.21 -20.69
N MET A 387 -10.08 13.44 -19.38
CA MET A 387 -9.40 12.63 -18.35
C MET A 387 -9.73 11.14 -18.45
N TRP A 388 -10.95 10.77 -18.85
CA TRP A 388 -11.32 9.36 -18.98
C TRP A 388 -10.57 8.69 -20.13
N ARG A 389 -10.33 9.38 -21.24
CA ARG A 389 -9.56 8.79 -22.35
C ARG A 389 -8.05 8.79 -22.08
N GLN A 390 -7.60 9.64 -21.18
CA GLN A 390 -6.20 9.89 -20.87
C GLN A 390 -5.76 9.35 -19.50
N ARG A 391 -6.56 8.49 -18.87
CA ARG A 391 -6.29 7.96 -17.52
C ARG A 391 -4.89 7.34 -17.39
N SER A 392 -4.49 6.53 -18.37
CA SER A 392 -3.16 5.90 -18.36
C SER A 392 -2.03 6.94 -18.38
N LEU A 393 -2.20 8.01 -19.16
CA LEU A 393 -1.26 9.12 -19.20
C LEU A 393 -1.26 9.91 -17.88
N ILE A 394 -2.45 10.12 -17.28
CA ILE A 394 -2.58 10.79 -15.98
C ILE A 394 -1.80 10.00 -14.91
N TYR A 395 -1.99 8.68 -14.85
CA TYR A 395 -1.31 7.88 -13.84
C TYR A 395 0.21 7.80 -14.05
N GLU A 396 0.68 7.66 -15.28
CA GLU A 396 2.12 7.71 -15.59
C GLU A 396 2.75 9.04 -15.16
N ILE A 397 2.06 10.16 -15.45
CA ILE A 397 2.53 11.50 -15.05
C ILE A 397 2.51 11.66 -13.55
N TRP A 398 1.48 11.13 -12.88
CA TRP A 398 1.41 11.11 -11.42
C TRP A 398 2.59 10.38 -10.79
N VAL A 399 2.92 9.15 -11.25
CA VAL A 399 4.07 8.38 -10.73
C VAL A 399 5.37 9.16 -10.89
N LEU A 400 5.56 9.81 -12.04
CA LEU A 400 6.72 10.68 -12.27
C LEU A 400 6.73 11.88 -11.31
N CYS A 401 5.61 12.58 -11.14
CA CYS A 401 5.48 13.75 -10.25
C CYS A 401 5.74 13.38 -8.78
N ALA A 402 5.19 12.26 -8.32
CA ALA A 402 5.38 11.75 -6.96
C ALA A 402 6.84 11.35 -6.71
N THR A 403 7.51 10.76 -7.70
CA THR A 403 8.95 10.43 -7.62
C THR A 403 9.80 11.71 -7.53
N LEU A 404 9.51 12.72 -8.36
CA LEU A 404 10.19 14.02 -8.29
C LEU A 404 9.96 14.71 -6.95
N GLU A 405 8.76 14.65 -6.38
CA GLU A 405 8.46 15.15 -5.04
C GLU A 405 9.27 14.44 -3.95
N ALA A 406 9.37 13.12 -3.99
CA ALA A 406 10.23 12.39 -3.07
C ALA A 406 11.70 12.84 -3.18
N CYS A 407 12.19 13.10 -4.39
CA CYS A 407 13.53 13.64 -4.60
C CYS A 407 13.68 15.07 -4.02
N GLU A 408 12.71 15.95 -4.21
CA GLU A 408 12.79 17.31 -3.64
C GLU A 408 12.71 17.34 -2.12
N ARG A 409 11.88 16.47 -1.52
CA ARG A 409 11.87 16.27 -0.06
C ARG A 409 13.23 15.80 0.46
N ALA A 410 14.02 15.15 -0.40
CA ALA A 410 15.41 14.78 -0.13
C ALA A 410 16.43 15.91 -0.39
N GLY A 411 15.96 17.14 -0.64
CA GLY A 411 16.79 18.33 -0.78
C GLY A 411 17.34 18.56 -2.19
N TRP A 412 16.76 17.92 -3.21
CA TRP A 412 17.10 18.18 -4.60
C TRP A 412 16.23 19.29 -5.19
N GLU A 413 16.76 20.03 -6.15
CA GLU A 413 16.02 21.00 -6.98
C GLU A 413 15.72 20.36 -8.34
N THR A 414 14.46 20.40 -8.78
CA THR A 414 14.05 19.78 -10.03
C THR A 414 14.03 20.79 -11.18
N SER A 415 14.59 20.39 -12.32
CA SER A 415 14.43 21.06 -13.61
C SER A 415 13.82 20.09 -14.62
N LEU A 416 12.59 20.34 -15.05
CA LEU A 416 11.92 19.51 -16.06
C LEU A 416 12.54 19.70 -17.45
N LEU A 417 12.87 18.59 -18.11
CA LEU A 417 13.40 18.59 -19.47
C LEU A 417 12.29 18.30 -20.48
N GLY A 418 12.39 18.92 -21.67
CA GLY A 418 11.45 18.71 -22.76
C GLY A 418 10.17 19.56 -22.68
N LEU A 419 9.97 20.33 -21.61
CA LEU A 419 8.97 21.39 -21.57
C LEU A 419 9.43 22.55 -22.47
N LYS A 420 9.05 22.52 -23.75
CA LYS A 420 9.50 23.53 -24.73
C LYS A 420 8.92 24.92 -24.39
N GLU A 421 9.79 25.93 -24.35
CA GLU A 421 9.42 27.35 -24.16
C GLU A 421 8.35 27.83 -25.16
N THR A 422 8.27 27.20 -26.34
CA THR A 422 7.25 27.46 -27.36
C THR A 422 6.14 26.42 -27.26
N GLY A 423 5.12 26.73 -26.45
CA GLY A 423 3.84 26.02 -26.43
C GLY A 423 3.58 25.11 -25.23
N LYS A 424 4.49 25.05 -24.24
CA LYS A 424 4.31 24.39 -22.93
C LYS A 424 3.73 22.97 -23.01
N VAL A 425 4.13 22.24 -24.06
CA VAL A 425 3.83 20.82 -24.19
C VAL A 425 4.94 20.05 -23.51
N TRP A 426 4.61 19.34 -22.43
CA TRP A 426 5.48 18.33 -21.88
C TRP A 426 5.28 17.04 -22.68
N GLU A 427 6.21 16.80 -23.60
CA GLU A 427 6.19 15.64 -24.47
C GLU A 427 7.01 14.52 -23.83
N LEU A 428 6.32 13.51 -23.32
CA LEU A 428 6.94 12.34 -22.70
C LEU A 428 7.35 11.33 -23.77
N PRO A 429 8.53 10.71 -23.68
CA PRO A 429 8.95 9.69 -24.64
C PRO A 429 7.96 8.53 -24.57
N ALA A 430 7.37 8.06 -25.68
CA ALA A 430 6.36 7.01 -25.62
C ALA A 430 6.91 5.66 -25.20
N HIS A 431 8.09 5.29 -25.70
CA HIS A 431 8.85 4.09 -25.36
C HIS A 431 10.34 4.33 -25.55
N GLY A 432 11.18 3.71 -24.72
CA GLY A 432 12.63 3.69 -24.89
C GLY A 432 13.25 5.09 -24.97
N ALA A 433 13.32 5.77 -23.84
CA ALA A 433 13.84 7.14 -23.79
C ALA A 433 15.35 7.19 -24.02
N ASP A 434 15.76 8.00 -25.00
CA ASP A 434 17.15 8.35 -25.27
C ASP A 434 17.59 9.62 -24.52
N ARG A 435 16.69 10.26 -23.78
CA ARG A 435 16.94 11.48 -23.00
C ARG A 435 16.18 11.48 -21.68
N PRO A 436 16.73 12.07 -20.62
CA PRO A 436 16.02 12.25 -19.36
C PRO A 436 14.85 13.24 -19.51
N VAL A 437 13.82 13.06 -18.67
CA VAL A 437 12.63 13.91 -18.58
C VAL A 437 12.76 14.99 -17.51
N ALA A 438 13.73 14.85 -16.58
CA ALA A 438 14.10 15.89 -15.64
C ALA A 438 15.58 15.75 -15.20
N LEU A 439 16.15 16.86 -14.76
CA LEU A 439 17.43 16.90 -14.04
C LEU A 439 17.16 17.33 -12.60
N LEU A 440 17.80 16.66 -11.65
CA LEU A 440 17.80 17.03 -10.25
C LEU A 440 19.16 17.62 -9.92
N SER A 441 19.23 18.82 -9.34
CA SER A 441 20.46 19.46 -8.91
C SER A 441 20.47 19.70 -7.41
N ARG A 442 21.64 19.63 -6.78
CA ARG A 442 21.81 20.09 -5.39
C ARG A 442 23.01 21.02 -5.33
N GLU A 443 22.85 22.18 -4.69
CA GLU A 443 23.99 23.02 -4.35
C GLU A 443 24.75 22.36 -3.20
N ALA A 444 25.90 21.75 -3.51
CA ALA A 444 26.89 21.39 -2.51
C ALA A 444 28.01 22.45 -2.51
N PRO A 445 28.70 22.68 -1.37
CA PRO A 445 29.72 23.73 -1.25
C PRO A 445 30.89 23.62 -2.23
N GLU A 446 31.16 22.41 -2.77
CA GLU A 446 32.36 22.14 -3.58
C GLU A 446 32.06 21.67 -5.02
N GLU A 447 30.85 21.17 -5.34
CA GLU A 447 30.49 20.78 -6.71
C GLU A 447 28.96 20.69 -6.92
N ARG A 448 28.47 21.01 -8.13
CA ARG A 448 27.06 20.78 -8.48
C ARG A 448 26.89 19.32 -8.89
N ILE A 449 26.21 18.54 -8.05
CA ILE A 449 25.82 17.16 -8.35
C ILE A 449 24.49 17.19 -9.11
N PHE A 450 24.40 16.42 -10.19
CA PHE A 450 23.17 16.25 -10.95
C PHE A 450 22.73 14.78 -10.99
N LEU A 451 21.42 14.53 -10.85
CA LEU A 451 20.78 13.25 -11.16
C LEU A 451 19.92 13.38 -12.40
N GLU A 452 19.80 12.29 -13.15
CA GLU A 452 18.93 12.21 -14.31
C GLU A 452 17.70 11.38 -13.98
N VAL A 453 16.52 11.90 -14.30
CA VAL A 453 15.24 11.19 -14.17
C VAL A 453 14.76 10.78 -15.55
N TRP A 454 14.47 9.50 -15.71
CA TRP A 454 14.14 8.87 -16.97
C TRP A 454 12.74 8.26 -16.91
N ARG A 455 11.96 8.37 -18.00
CA ARG A 455 10.72 7.61 -18.23
C ARG A 455 11.00 6.53 -19.26
N GLU A 456 10.74 5.27 -18.95
CA GLU A 456 10.94 4.14 -19.88
C GLU A 456 12.34 4.13 -20.57
N PRO A 457 13.48 4.30 -19.86
CA PRO A 457 14.80 4.27 -20.49
C PRO A 457 15.17 2.87 -20.99
N ARG A 458 15.90 2.78 -22.11
CA ARG A 458 16.49 1.51 -22.54
C ARG A 458 17.78 1.24 -21.77
N ARG A 459 17.80 0.16 -20.99
CA ARG A 459 18.98 -0.33 -20.27
C ARG A 459 19.42 -1.67 -20.83
N ALA A 460 20.58 -1.69 -21.49
CA ALA A 460 21.19 -2.93 -21.92
C ALA A 460 21.78 -3.67 -20.71
N THR A 461 21.38 -4.92 -20.51
CA THR A 461 21.93 -5.82 -19.47
C THR A 461 22.39 -7.13 -20.10
N ALA A 462 23.11 -7.95 -19.34
CA ALA A 462 23.49 -9.31 -19.77
C ALA A 462 22.26 -10.20 -20.09
N SER A 463 21.11 -9.89 -19.50
CA SER A 463 19.84 -10.61 -19.70
C SER A 463 18.97 -10.04 -20.82
N GLY A 464 19.44 -9.02 -21.54
CA GLY A 464 18.70 -8.29 -22.57
C GLY A 464 18.39 -6.85 -22.21
N GLU A 465 17.60 -6.19 -23.06
CA GLU A 465 17.13 -4.82 -22.84
C GLU A 465 16.01 -4.78 -21.81
N LEU A 466 16.12 -3.87 -20.83
CA LEU A 466 15.14 -3.60 -19.78
C LEU A 466 14.66 -2.16 -19.89
N THR A 467 13.37 -1.94 -19.61
CA THR A 467 12.71 -0.63 -19.80
C THR A 467 11.82 -0.28 -18.61
N PRO A 468 12.38 0.08 -17.44
CA PRO A 468 11.58 0.40 -16.26
C PRO A 468 10.75 1.68 -16.47
N ASP A 469 9.60 1.83 -15.80
CA ASP A 469 8.70 2.97 -16.06
C ASP A 469 9.31 4.31 -15.65
N VAL A 470 9.93 4.38 -14.47
CA VAL A 470 10.74 5.52 -14.03
C VAL A 470 12.09 5.03 -13.48
N THR A 471 13.16 5.76 -13.80
CA THR A 471 14.47 5.53 -13.20
C THR A 471 15.10 6.86 -12.79
N VAL A 472 15.67 6.92 -11.59
CA VAL A 472 16.52 8.03 -11.15
C VAL A 472 17.93 7.49 -10.99
N SER A 473 18.89 8.05 -11.71
CA SER A 473 20.26 7.55 -11.73
C SER A 473 21.24 8.56 -11.12
N THR A 474 22.14 8.07 -10.28
CA THR A 474 23.29 8.84 -9.79
C THR A 474 24.37 9.01 -10.87
N PRO A 475 25.17 10.08 -10.80
CA PRO A 475 26.26 10.30 -11.76
C PRO A 475 27.37 9.26 -11.58
N ARG A 476 28.12 9.04 -12.66
CA ARG A 476 29.34 8.22 -12.62
C ARG A 476 30.37 8.83 -11.65
N PRO A 477 31.22 8.01 -10.99
CA PRO A 477 31.33 6.55 -11.12
C PRO A 477 30.34 5.74 -10.28
N TYR A 478 29.54 6.38 -9.42
CA TYR A 478 28.74 5.75 -8.38
C TYR A 478 27.33 5.37 -8.83
N VAL A 479 27.17 4.83 -10.04
CA VAL A 479 25.86 4.55 -10.65
C VAL A 479 25.06 3.60 -9.76
N ARG A 480 24.03 4.15 -9.13
CA ARG A 480 22.97 3.48 -8.40
C ARG A 480 21.67 4.01 -8.97
N ASP A 481 20.77 3.09 -9.26
CA ASP A 481 19.45 3.43 -9.77
C ASP A 481 18.42 3.34 -8.63
N LEU A 482 17.50 4.29 -8.59
CA LEU A 482 16.15 4.09 -8.05
C LEU A 482 15.28 3.68 -9.24
N VAL A 483 14.59 2.55 -9.13
CA VAL A 483 13.68 2.07 -10.16
C VAL A 483 12.24 2.11 -9.64
N VAL A 484 11.32 2.66 -10.41
CA VAL A 484 9.89 2.57 -10.15
C VAL A 484 9.22 1.87 -11.32
N VAL A 485 8.46 0.82 -11.02
CA VAL A 485 7.76 -0.05 -11.96
C VAL A 485 6.27 0.10 -11.74
N GLU A 486 5.55 0.47 -12.77
CA GLU A 486 4.11 0.50 -12.77
C GLU A 486 3.56 -0.92 -12.98
N ALA A 487 2.67 -1.36 -12.10
CA ALA A 487 1.98 -2.65 -12.26
C ALA A 487 0.88 -2.60 -13.34
N LYS A 488 1.25 -2.42 -14.62
CA LYS A 488 0.35 -2.22 -15.77
C LYS A 488 -0.63 -3.38 -16.04
N ASP A 489 -0.25 -4.62 -15.75
CA ASP A 489 -1.07 -5.83 -15.98
C ASP A 489 -1.22 -6.68 -14.70
N ARG A 490 -2.18 -6.28 -13.85
CA ARG A 490 -2.39 -6.74 -12.47
C ARG A 490 -2.89 -8.17 -12.25
N VAL A 491 -2.88 -9.06 -13.24
CA VAL A 491 -3.63 -10.32 -13.08
C VAL A 491 -2.99 -11.25 -12.05
N ARG A 492 -1.69 -11.15 -11.74
CA ARG A 492 -1.01 -12.06 -10.80
C ARG A 492 0.23 -11.41 -10.18
N MET A 493 0.11 -10.88 -8.96
CA MET A 493 1.25 -10.57 -8.08
C MET A 493 1.82 -11.86 -7.46
N THR A 494 1.67 -13.03 -8.08
CA THR A 494 2.18 -14.28 -7.48
C THR A 494 3.68 -14.38 -7.70
N ALA A 495 4.46 -14.24 -6.63
CA ALA A 495 5.91 -14.49 -6.58
C ALA A 495 6.24 -15.94 -7.00
N ARG A 496 5.39 -16.91 -6.60
CA ARG A 496 5.62 -18.32 -6.92
C ARG A 496 5.12 -18.69 -8.32
N ARG A 497 6.06 -19.13 -9.15
CA ARG A 497 5.77 -20.00 -10.30
C ARG A 497 4.90 -21.15 -9.79
N ARG A 498 3.67 -21.33 -10.32
CA ARG A 498 2.87 -22.50 -9.96
C ARG A 498 3.72 -23.74 -10.24
N ARG A 499 3.97 -24.62 -9.25
CA ARG A 499 4.82 -25.83 -9.38
C ARG A 499 4.50 -26.70 -10.61
N ASN A 500 3.31 -26.58 -11.17
CA ASN A 500 2.83 -27.31 -12.35
C ASN A 500 2.68 -26.44 -13.62
N ALA A 501 3.23 -25.23 -13.65
CA ALA A 501 3.24 -24.41 -14.87
C ALA A 501 4.23 -25.04 -15.87
N PRO A 502 3.81 -25.27 -17.13
CA PRO A 502 4.70 -25.84 -18.14
C PRO A 502 5.96 -24.97 -18.32
N PRO A 503 7.15 -25.56 -18.44
CA PRO A 503 8.37 -24.80 -18.73
C PRO A 503 8.19 -24.14 -20.09
N GLY A 504 8.10 -22.80 -20.09
CA GLY A 504 7.89 -21.98 -21.30
C GLY A 504 6.56 -21.22 -21.38
N GLY A 505 5.70 -21.24 -20.36
CA GLY A 505 4.56 -20.31 -20.29
C GLY A 505 5.02 -18.87 -20.04
N ASP A 506 4.47 -17.90 -20.79
CA ASP A 506 4.75 -16.45 -20.76
C ASP A 506 4.55 -15.80 -19.37
N ASP A 507 5.45 -16.10 -18.43
CA ASP A 507 5.45 -15.54 -17.08
C ASP A 507 6.12 -14.15 -17.01
N HIS A 508 6.66 -13.66 -18.13
CA HIS A 508 7.37 -12.39 -18.25
C HIS A 508 6.47 -11.14 -18.26
N SER A 509 5.15 -11.31 -18.24
CA SER A 509 4.16 -10.23 -18.27
C SER A 509 3.70 -9.76 -16.88
N ARG A 510 4.16 -10.40 -15.80
CA ARG A 510 3.73 -10.08 -14.43
C ARG A 510 4.65 -9.04 -13.79
N ALA A 511 4.07 -8.10 -13.05
CA ALA A 511 4.80 -6.97 -12.45
C ALA A 511 5.94 -7.39 -11.51
N LEU A 512 5.72 -8.39 -10.65
CA LEU A 512 6.74 -8.85 -9.70
C LEU A 512 7.93 -9.56 -10.37
N PRO A 513 7.75 -10.55 -11.26
CA PRO A 513 8.86 -11.09 -12.06
C PRO A 513 9.59 -10.03 -12.90
N VAL A 514 8.89 -9.01 -13.39
CA VAL A 514 9.53 -7.87 -14.09
C VAL A 514 10.39 -7.05 -13.12
N ALA A 515 9.87 -6.72 -11.95
CA ALA A 515 10.60 -6.00 -10.90
C ALA A 515 11.80 -6.80 -10.38
N GLU A 516 11.66 -8.12 -10.24
CA GLU A 516 12.76 -9.04 -9.90
C GLU A 516 13.85 -9.04 -10.98
N ARG A 517 13.46 -9.09 -12.26
CA ARG A 517 14.42 -8.94 -13.36
C ARG A 517 15.16 -7.62 -13.31
N TYR A 518 14.48 -6.52 -13.00
CA TYR A 518 15.12 -5.21 -12.85
C TYR A 518 16.04 -5.18 -11.63
N ALA A 519 15.58 -5.68 -10.49
CA ALA A 519 16.36 -5.76 -9.26
C ALA A 519 17.64 -6.58 -9.47
N ALA A 520 17.54 -7.75 -10.13
CA ALA A 520 18.68 -8.62 -10.39
C ALA A 520 19.67 -8.04 -11.43
N ALA A 521 19.14 -7.48 -12.52
CA ALA A 521 19.97 -7.09 -13.66
C ALA A 521 20.50 -5.64 -13.60
N LEU A 522 19.76 -4.72 -12.99
CA LEU A 522 20.16 -3.32 -12.80
C LEU A 522 20.79 -3.07 -11.43
N ARG A 523 20.53 -3.95 -10.45
CA ARG A 523 20.98 -3.82 -9.05
C ARG A 523 20.71 -2.41 -8.48
N PRO A 524 19.47 -1.90 -8.60
CA PRO A 524 19.12 -0.60 -8.05
C PRO A 524 19.22 -0.61 -6.52
N ALA A 525 19.42 0.56 -5.93
CA ALA A 525 19.37 0.70 -4.47
C ALA A 525 18.00 0.28 -3.93
N VAL A 526 16.94 0.64 -4.65
CA VAL A 526 15.57 0.20 -4.40
C VAL A 526 14.75 0.14 -5.70
N THR A 527 13.88 -0.86 -5.80
CA THR A 527 12.87 -1.05 -6.84
C THR A 527 11.49 -0.92 -6.20
N TRP A 528 10.72 0.11 -6.56
CA TRP A 528 9.32 0.21 -6.18
C TRP A 528 8.42 -0.37 -7.26
N VAL A 529 7.49 -1.23 -6.89
CA VAL A 529 6.34 -1.58 -7.72
C VAL A 529 5.16 -0.77 -7.20
N VAL A 530 4.56 0.06 -8.05
CA VAL A 530 3.51 1.00 -7.66
C VAL A 530 2.23 0.75 -8.43
N ASN A 531 1.10 1.05 -7.81
CA ASN A 531 -0.19 0.81 -8.40
C ASN A 531 -1.31 1.73 -7.88
N HIS A 532 -2.12 2.37 -8.73
CA HIS A 532 -3.16 3.31 -8.25
C HIS A 532 -4.39 2.66 -7.59
N CYS A 533 -4.54 1.34 -7.68
CA CYS A 533 -5.48 0.60 -6.83
C CYS A 533 -4.76 -0.52 -6.08
N ASP A 534 -5.54 -1.26 -5.29
CA ASP A 534 -5.02 -2.35 -4.48
C ASP A 534 -4.49 -3.52 -5.32
N TYR A 535 -3.52 -4.24 -4.73
CA TYR A 535 -3.11 -5.54 -5.25
C TYR A 535 -4.18 -6.59 -4.92
N ARG A 536 -4.39 -7.53 -5.85
CA ARG A 536 -5.37 -8.60 -5.67
C ARG A 536 -4.87 -9.73 -4.78
N ASP A 537 -3.57 -10.01 -4.86
CA ASP A 537 -2.90 -11.01 -4.03
C ASP A 537 -1.99 -10.25 -3.06
N PRO A 538 -2.23 -10.30 -1.74
CA PRO A 538 -1.30 -9.76 -0.76
C PRO A 538 -0.02 -10.61 -0.85
N VAL A 539 1.08 -9.97 -1.25
CA VAL A 539 2.41 -10.52 -1.11
C VAL A 539 3.12 -9.64 -0.11
N ASP A 540 3.68 -10.25 0.93
CA ASP A 540 4.59 -9.55 1.83
C ASP A 540 6.02 -9.69 1.28
N PRO A 541 6.64 -8.63 0.75
CA PRO A 541 8.04 -8.67 0.31
C PRO A 541 9.00 -8.99 1.47
N ALA A 542 8.57 -8.76 2.71
CA ALA A 542 9.35 -9.08 3.91
C ALA A 542 9.35 -10.57 4.26
N GLU A 543 8.54 -11.41 3.62
CA GLU A 543 8.60 -12.87 3.84
C GLU A 543 9.69 -13.56 2.98
N GLU A 544 10.29 -12.88 1.99
CA GLU A 544 11.19 -13.46 0.98
C GLU A 544 12.62 -12.85 1.05
N PHE A 545 13.15 -12.62 2.27
CA PHE A 545 14.48 -12.02 2.48
C PHE A 545 15.64 -12.92 2.02
N GLY A 546 16.54 -12.36 1.20
CA GLY A 546 17.79 -13.01 0.76
C GLY A 546 18.01 -13.02 -0.75
N THR A 547 17.08 -12.50 -1.55
CA THR A 547 17.19 -12.46 -3.02
C THR A 547 17.10 -11.02 -3.55
N ALA A 548 17.02 -10.84 -4.88
CA ALA A 548 16.71 -9.55 -5.52
C ALA A 548 15.45 -8.87 -4.95
N TRP A 549 14.58 -9.63 -4.27
CA TRP A 549 13.39 -9.16 -3.55
C TRP A 549 13.68 -8.24 -2.37
N SER A 550 14.86 -8.33 -1.76
CA SER A 550 15.27 -7.42 -0.68
C SER A 550 15.31 -5.94 -1.11
N HIS A 551 15.45 -5.70 -2.42
CA HIS A 551 15.40 -4.37 -3.02
C HIS A 551 14.00 -3.98 -3.50
N ILE A 552 13.04 -4.90 -3.52
CA ILE A 552 11.68 -4.64 -4.02
C ILE A 552 10.80 -4.10 -2.88
N ARG A 553 10.02 -3.07 -3.18
CA ARG A 553 9.00 -2.48 -2.32
C ARG A 553 7.69 -2.39 -3.08
N LEU A 554 6.57 -2.50 -2.37
CA LEU A 554 5.22 -2.50 -2.96
C LEU A 554 4.42 -1.32 -2.44
N ALA A 555 3.75 -0.60 -3.34
CA ALA A 555 2.78 0.44 -2.99
C ALA A 555 1.46 0.23 -3.76
N ALA A 556 0.51 -0.41 -3.09
CA ALA A 556 -0.89 -0.41 -3.50
C ALA A 556 -1.46 0.99 -3.31
N CYS A 557 -2.48 1.34 -4.10
CA CYS A 557 -3.16 2.63 -3.97
C CYS A 557 -2.20 3.84 -3.99
N PHE A 558 -1.15 3.78 -4.82
CA PHE A 558 -0.16 4.84 -5.01
C PHE A 558 -0.78 6.05 -5.73
N ARG A 559 -1.48 6.90 -4.98
CA ARG A 559 -2.21 8.10 -5.42
C ARG A 559 -2.17 9.18 -4.33
N PRO A 560 -2.64 10.43 -4.60
CA PRO A 560 -2.58 11.51 -3.61
C PRO A 560 -3.17 11.10 -2.26
N GLY A 561 -2.46 11.42 -1.17
CA GLY A 561 -2.86 11.06 0.20
C GLY A 561 -2.61 9.61 0.62
N GLU A 562 -2.21 8.73 -0.30
CA GLU A 562 -2.01 7.29 -0.03
C GLU A 562 -0.60 6.79 -0.42
N ILE A 563 0.36 7.71 -0.64
CA ILE A 563 1.77 7.36 -0.83
C ILE A 563 2.35 6.89 0.52
N PRO A 564 2.92 5.67 0.62
CA PRO A 564 3.51 5.21 1.87
C PRO A 564 4.73 6.06 2.28
N ASP A 565 4.88 6.38 3.57
CA ASP A 565 6.06 7.11 4.09
C ASP A 565 7.39 6.42 3.74
N ALA A 566 7.39 5.08 3.71
CA ALA A 566 8.52 4.27 3.30
C ALA A 566 9.00 4.60 1.88
N PHE A 567 8.11 5.04 0.98
CA PHE A 567 8.49 5.50 -0.37
C PHE A 567 9.44 6.68 -0.27
N HIS A 568 9.06 7.74 0.45
CA HIS A 568 9.91 8.92 0.62
C HIS A 568 11.23 8.59 1.34
N ALA A 569 11.18 7.81 2.40
CA ALA A 569 12.36 7.43 3.17
C ALA A 569 13.38 6.62 2.34
N THR A 570 12.90 5.66 1.54
CA THR A 570 13.78 4.83 0.71
C THR A 570 14.30 5.57 -0.51
N VAL A 571 13.52 6.48 -1.11
CA VAL A 571 14.00 7.38 -2.18
C VAL A 571 15.14 8.25 -1.65
N LEU A 572 14.97 8.89 -0.50
CA LEU A 572 16.02 9.68 0.16
C LEU A 572 17.30 8.86 0.36
N ALA A 573 17.18 7.64 0.89
CA ALA A 573 18.33 6.76 1.09
C ALA A 573 18.99 6.34 -0.25
N ALA A 574 18.20 6.08 -1.29
CA ALA A 574 18.69 5.63 -2.59
C ALA A 574 19.44 6.72 -3.37
N ILE A 575 19.02 7.99 -3.24
CA ILE A 575 19.58 9.11 -4.02
C ILE A 575 20.52 10.00 -3.20
N ALA A 576 20.71 9.71 -1.91
CA ALA A 576 21.72 10.40 -1.11
C ALA A 576 23.09 10.24 -1.81
N PRO A 577 23.86 11.32 -2.00
CA PRO A 577 25.21 11.18 -2.53
C PRO A 577 25.98 10.22 -1.63
N PRO A 578 26.82 9.32 -2.18
CA PRO A 578 27.71 8.52 -1.36
C PRO A 578 28.47 9.49 -0.47
N VAL A 579 28.50 9.21 0.83
CA VAL A 579 29.34 9.98 1.76
C VAL A 579 30.76 9.78 1.25
N VAL A 580 31.27 10.75 0.48
CA VAL A 580 32.70 10.89 0.29
C VAL A 580 33.21 11.01 1.70
N ALA A 581 33.98 10.01 2.15
CA ALA A 581 34.59 10.03 3.47
C ALA A 581 35.09 11.47 3.70
N PRO A 582 34.59 12.16 4.73
CA PRO A 582 34.87 13.59 4.86
C PRO A 582 36.39 13.78 4.77
N PRO A 583 36.89 14.75 3.98
CA PRO A 583 38.29 15.13 4.09
C PRO A 583 38.50 15.43 5.57
N GLU A 584 39.41 14.68 6.20
CA GLU A 584 39.76 14.71 7.63
C GLU A 584 39.32 16.03 8.25
N THR A 585 38.07 16.07 8.73
CA THR A 585 37.56 17.29 9.33
C THR A 585 38.17 17.26 10.71
N ASP A 586 38.82 18.37 11.06
CA ASP A 586 39.35 18.67 12.39
C ASP A 586 38.19 18.63 13.42
N ALA A 587 37.68 17.43 13.68
CA ALA A 587 36.61 17.17 14.62
C ALA A 587 37.19 17.32 16.02
N GLU A 588 36.76 18.37 16.69
CA GLU A 588 37.09 18.69 18.08
C GLU A 588 36.52 17.66 19.09
N ASP A 589 35.75 16.68 18.62
CA ASP A 589 35.47 15.44 19.35
C ASP A 589 36.62 14.44 19.12
N GLY A 590 37.66 14.57 19.94
CA GLY A 590 38.74 13.60 20.20
C GLY A 590 39.12 12.63 19.06
N PRO A 591 40.30 12.79 18.40
CA PRO A 591 40.78 11.90 17.32
C PRO A 591 40.92 10.40 17.66
N GLU A 592 40.68 10.00 18.92
CA GLU A 592 40.75 8.61 19.35
C GLU A 592 39.50 7.78 19.04
N GLU A 593 38.30 8.38 18.93
CA GLU A 593 37.06 7.60 18.78
C GLU A 593 36.73 7.28 17.31
N ALA A 594 37.00 8.23 16.40
CA ALA A 594 36.88 8.01 14.95
C ALA A 594 38.00 7.12 14.36
N ALA A 595 39.14 6.99 15.06
CA ALA A 595 40.23 6.10 14.65
C ALA A 595 39.93 4.61 14.90
N ARG A 596 39.00 4.31 15.82
CA ARG A 596 38.54 2.95 16.11
C ARG A 596 37.52 2.56 15.04
N GLY A 597 37.98 2.02 13.91
CA GLY A 597 37.14 1.56 12.80
C GLY A 597 36.03 0.59 13.22
N GLY A 598 35.23 0.10 12.26
CA GLY A 598 34.18 -0.86 12.55
C GLY A 598 34.60 -2.32 12.32
N LEU A 599 34.02 -3.23 13.09
CA LEU A 599 34.14 -4.68 12.91
C LEU A 599 32.88 -5.23 12.25
N LEU A 600 33.06 -5.88 11.10
CA LEU A 600 32.03 -6.61 10.38
C LEU A 600 32.26 -8.11 10.51
N LEU A 601 31.38 -8.80 11.22
CA LEU A 601 31.42 -10.26 11.35
C LEU A 601 30.73 -10.91 10.15
N VAL A 602 31.36 -11.87 9.49
CA VAL A 602 30.73 -12.73 8.47
C VAL A 602 30.55 -14.11 9.07
N LEU A 603 29.30 -14.46 9.36
CA LEU A 603 28.95 -15.58 10.24
C LEU A 603 28.10 -16.61 9.49
N ASP A 604 28.63 -17.81 9.44
CA ASP A 604 27.95 -18.99 8.95
C ASP A 604 26.94 -19.51 9.99
N MET A 605 25.67 -19.60 9.59
CA MET A 605 24.53 -19.96 10.44
C MET A 605 24.04 -21.38 10.21
N THR A 606 24.77 -22.18 9.44
CA THR A 606 24.42 -23.58 9.19
C THR A 606 24.52 -24.42 10.47
N TYR A 607 23.89 -25.60 10.43
CA TYR A 607 23.80 -26.47 11.59
C TYR A 607 25.17 -26.99 12.05
N SER A 608 26.13 -27.19 11.13
CA SER A 608 27.52 -27.57 11.42
C SER A 608 28.22 -26.54 12.33
N MET A 609 27.89 -25.27 12.15
CA MET A 609 28.42 -24.14 12.90
C MET A 609 27.76 -23.94 14.27
N ARG A 610 26.62 -24.58 14.58
CA ARG A 610 25.88 -24.36 15.83
C ARG A 610 26.74 -24.51 17.09
N ARG A 611 27.46 -25.63 17.22
CA ARG A 611 28.33 -25.87 18.38
C ARG A 611 29.57 -24.95 18.39
N ARG A 612 30.00 -24.49 17.21
CA ARG A 612 31.17 -23.62 17.05
C ARG A 612 30.79 -22.18 17.40
N ARG A 613 29.56 -21.74 17.10
CA ARG A 613 29.02 -20.42 17.43
C ARG A 613 28.97 -20.15 18.93
N ASP A 614 28.56 -21.11 19.76
CA ASP A 614 28.59 -20.94 21.23
C ASP A 614 30.01 -20.64 21.75
N TRP A 615 31.00 -21.39 21.26
CA TRP A 615 32.40 -21.18 21.60
C TRP A 615 32.92 -19.85 21.04
N LEU A 616 32.57 -19.52 19.80
CA LEU A 616 32.95 -18.28 19.11
C LEU A 616 32.39 -17.05 19.83
N PHE A 617 31.12 -17.05 20.24
CA PHE A 617 30.53 -15.95 20.99
C PHE A 617 31.23 -15.75 22.33
N THR A 618 31.59 -16.85 22.99
CA THR A 618 32.41 -16.79 24.21
C THR A 618 33.77 -16.16 23.92
N ALA A 619 34.47 -16.60 22.88
CA ALA A 619 35.79 -16.09 22.49
C ALA A 619 35.75 -14.60 22.08
N LEU A 620 34.75 -14.19 21.30
CA LEU A 620 34.54 -12.80 20.89
C LEU A 620 34.24 -11.88 22.07
N THR A 621 33.48 -12.37 23.07
CA THR A 621 33.09 -11.57 24.24
C THR A 621 34.25 -11.35 25.22
N VAL A 622 35.18 -12.30 25.34
CA VAL A 622 36.37 -12.15 26.20
C VAL A 622 37.53 -11.42 25.53
N ALA A 623 37.50 -11.28 24.20
CA ALA A 623 38.49 -10.53 23.46
C ALA A 623 38.31 -9.01 23.68
N PRO A 624 39.40 -8.22 23.72
CA PRO A 624 39.34 -6.77 23.91
C PRO A 624 38.88 -6.02 22.64
N LEU A 625 37.88 -6.55 21.92
CA LEU A 625 37.40 -5.97 20.65
C LEU A 625 36.69 -4.64 20.86
N ALA A 626 36.00 -4.45 21.99
CA ALA A 626 35.35 -3.19 22.36
C ALA A 626 36.34 -2.03 22.58
N GLU A 627 37.62 -2.33 22.85
CA GLU A 627 38.67 -1.32 22.97
C GLU A 627 39.20 -0.90 21.59
N ARG A 628 38.98 -1.71 20.55
CA ARG A 628 39.54 -1.55 19.20
C ARG A 628 38.54 -1.02 18.19
N PHE A 629 37.27 -1.40 18.32
CA PHE A 629 36.22 -1.06 17.38
C PHE A 629 35.10 -0.32 18.09
N SER A 630 34.61 0.75 17.47
CA SER A 630 33.50 1.57 17.99
C SER A 630 32.13 1.10 17.48
N VAL A 631 32.10 0.39 16.35
CA VAL A 631 30.87 -0.06 15.70
C VAL A 631 30.97 -1.53 15.30
N PHE A 632 29.91 -2.29 15.59
CA PHE A 632 29.81 -3.71 15.30
C PHE A 632 28.66 -3.99 14.34
N ARG A 633 28.91 -4.80 13.33
CA ARG A 633 27.93 -5.29 12.36
C ARG A 633 28.12 -6.78 12.14
N ALA A 634 27.09 -7.46 11.65
CA ALA A 634 27.22 -8.81 11.14
C ALA A 634 26.53 -8.96 9.77
N VAL A 635 27.15 -9.75 8.89
CA VAL A 635 26.52 -10.42 7.77
C VAL A 635 26.44 -11.90 8.13
N VAL A 636 25.24 -12.39 8.36
CA VAL A 636 25.00 -13.81 8.66
C VAL A 636 24.44 -14.49 7.42
N TYR A 637 24.79 -15.75 7.16
CA TYR A 637 24.36 -16.46 5.96
C TYR A 637 24.10 -17.95 6.21
N SER A 638 23.33 -18.58 5.33
CA SER A 638 23.18 -20.05 5.24
C SER A 638 23.54 -20.57 3.84
N ASP A 639 22.62 -21.25 3.15
CA ASP A 639 22.83 -21.83 1.82
C ASP A 639 21.73 -21.41 0.83
N HIS A 640 21.83 -21.79 -0.45
CA HIS A 640 20.83 -21.55 -1.49
C HIS A 640 19.63 -22.51 -1.44
N GLY A 641 19.53 -23.35 -0.41
CA GLY A 641 18.45 -24.31 -0.23
C GLY A 641 17.07 -23.64 -0.09
N ALA A 642 16.06 -24.20 -0.75
CA ALA A 642 14.69 -23.66 -0.68
C ALA A 642 14.03 -23.80 0.71
N ASP A 643 14.59 -24.66 1.56
CA ASP A 643 14.14 -24.89 2.94
C ASP A 643 14.97 -24.08 3.96
N GLU A 644 15.94 -23.27 3.50
CA GLU A 644 16.76 -22.41 4.35
C GLU A 644 15.95 -21.25 4.95
N PRO A 645 16.20 -20.85 6.20
CA PRO A 645 15.45 -19.77 6.84
C PRO A 645 15.78 -18.38 6.30
N PHE A 646 16.95 -18.21 5.69
CA PHE A 646 17.40 -17.00 4.99
C PHE A 646 18.72 -17.27 4.25
N LEU A 647 18.92 -16.69 3.06
CA LEU A 647 20.23 -16.76 2.38
C LEU A 647 21.29 -15.92 3.10
N VAL A 648 21.04 -14.61 3.24
CA VAL A 648 21.93 -13.64 3.91
C VAL A 648 21.10 -12.63 4.71
N ARG A 649 21.56 -12.20 5.89
CA ARG A 649 21.02 -11.07 6.64
C ARG A 649 22.11 -10.13 7.13
N THR A 650 21.80 -8.84 7.20
CA THR A 650 22.66 -7.83 7.81
C THR A 650 22.10 -7.40 9.16
N LEU A 651 22.96 -7.32 10.17
CA LEU A 651 22.63 -6.87 11.52
C LEU A 651 23.55 -5.72 11.93
N GLY A 652 22.97 -4.73 12.61
CA GLY A 652 23.67 -3.53 13.09
C GLY A 652 23.43 -2.30 12.21
N PRO A 653 24.12 -1.19 12.49
CA PRO A 653 25.22 -1.05 13.45
C PRO A 653 24.80 -1.15 14.92
N TYR A 654 25.66 -1.75 15.75
CA TYR A 654 25.53 -1.76 17.21
C TYR A 654 26.75 -1.10 17.85
N PRO A 655 26.58 -0.36 18.96
CA PRO A 655 27.69 0.22 19.72
C PRO A 655 28.42 -0.80 20.61
N ALA A 656 27.83 -1.98 20.83
CA ALA A 656 28.39 -3.02 21.68
C ALA A 656 28.28 -4.40 21.01
N LEU A 657 29.40 -5.13 21.00
CA LEU A 657 29.48 -6.48 20.42
C LEU A 657 28.49 -7.46 21.08
N GLY A 658 28.32 -7.39 22.40
CA GLY A 658 27.39 -8.26 23.13
C GLY A 658 25.95 -8.16 22.61
N ALA A 659 25.47 -6.93 22.36
CA ALA A 659 24.12 -6.71 21.82
C ALA A 659 23.95 -7.26 20.40
N LEU A 660 24.98 -7.14 19.55
CA LEU A 660 24.97 -7.78 18.24
C LEU A 660 24.89 -9.31 18.36
N LEU A 661 25.71 -9.91 19.24
CA LEU A 661 25.76 -11.36 19.41
C LEU A 661 24.46 -11.94 19.99
N GLU A 662 23.78 -11.22 20.89
CA GLU A 662 22.46 -11.59 21.38
C GLU A 662 21.44 -11.71 20.23
N VAL A 663 21.41 -10.74 19.32
CA VAL A 663 20.51 -10.77 18.15
C VAL A 663 20.89 -11.88 17.17
N VAL A 664 22.19 -12.13 16.96
CA VAL A 664 22.63 -13.26 16.13
C VAL A 664 22.18 -14.59 16.73
N ALA A 665 22.27 -14.75 18.05
CA ALA A 665 21.92 -15.99 18.74
C ALA A 665 20.43 -16.36 18.67
N GLU A 666 19.55 -15.37 18.41
CA GLU A 666 18.11 -15.58 18.23
C GLU A 666 17.72 -16.03 16.81
N LEU A 667 18.64 -15.93 15.84
CA LEU A 667 18.36 -16.32 14.47
C LEU A 667 18.31 -17.85 14.32
N PRO A 668 17.40 -18.38 13.46
CA PRO A 668 17.33 -19.81 13.19
C PRO A 668 18.59 -20.33 12.49
N ASP A 669 18.89 -21.60 12.72
CA ASP A 669 19.96 -22.33 12.03
C ASP A 669 19.53 -22.72 10.61
N GLY A 670 20.46 -22.67 9.67
CA GLY A 670 20.31 -23.23 8.33
C GLY A 670 20.71 -24.71 8.26
N ASP A 671 20.25 -25.42 7.23
CA ASP A 671 20.52 -26.85 7.05
C ASP A 671 21.78 -27.12 6.20
N GLY A 672 22.13 -26.21 5.28
CA GLY A 672 23.40 -26.19 4.54
C GLY A 672 23.49 -27.15 3.37
N GLY A 673 22.49 -28.03 3.17
CA GLY A 673 22.21 -28.82 1.96
C GLY A 673 23.34 -29.71 1.37
N ASP A 674 24.46 -29.10 1.00
CA ASP A 674 25.70 -29.68 0.54
C ASP A 674 26.89 -29.37 1.49
N TRP A 675 28.11 -29.20 0.97
CA TRP A 675 29.30 -28.88 1.77
C TRP A 675 29.75 -27.43 1.57
N ALA A 676 29.45 -26.85 0.42
CA ALA A 676 29.73 -25.46 0.15
C ALA A 676 28.56 -24.64 0.70
N GLU A 677 28.84 -23.45 1.19
CA GLU A 677 27.84 -22.57 1.80
C GLU A 677 27.90 -21.21 1.12
N ALA A 678 26.85 -20.40 1.23
CA ALA A 678 26.68 -19.16 0.47
C ALA A 678 27.54 -17.98 0.97
N LEU A 679 28.82 -18.24 1.25
CA LEU A 679 29.80 -17.24 1.68
C LEU A 679 30.04 -16.19 0.59
N GLU A 680 29.96 -16.54 -0.69
CA GLU A 680 30.10 -15.59 -1.78
C GLU A 680 29.00 -14.51 -1.78
N ASP A 681 27.76 -14.89 -1.47
CA ASP A 681 26.64 -13.95 -1.27
C ASP A 681 26.89 -13.06 -0.04
N ALA A 682 27.41 -13.64 1.04
CA ALA A 682 27.76 -12.90 2.25
C ALA A 682 28.88 -11.87 1.98
N LEU A 683 29.91 -12.23 1.22
CA LEU A 683 31.01 -11.33 0.84
C LEU A 683 30.53 -10.22 -0.10
N GLN A 684 29.66 -10.53 -1.05
CA GLN A 684 29.01 -9.51 -1.87
C GLN A 684 28.24 -8.50 -0.98
N ARG A 685 27.48 -9.01 0.00
CA ARG A 685 26.76 -8.15 0.93
C ARG A 685 27.69 -7.30 1.79
N CYS A 686 28.84 -7.84 2.19
CA CYS A 686 29.88 -7.07 2.88
C CYS A 686 30.36 -5.90 2.02
N ARG A 687 30.62 -6.12 0.72
CA ARG A 687 31.07 -5.06 -0.19
C ARG A 687 30.05 -3.94 -0.30
N GLU A 688 28.77 -4.28 -0.39
CA GLU A 688 27.69 -3.29 -0.41
C GLU A 688 27.65 -2.45 0.86
N LEU A 689 27.82 -3.08 2.03
CA LEU A 689 27.86 -2.40 3.32
C LEU A 689 29.07 -1.49 3.46
N VAL A 690 30.24 -1.93 3.01
CA VAL A 690 31.47 -1.13 3.02
C VAL A 690 31.33 0.10 2.13
N ALA A 691 30.61 0.00 1.02
CA ALA A 691 30.31 1.15 0.16
C ALA A 691 29.42 2.21 0.83
N GLU A 692 28.75 1.87 1.94
CA GLU A 692 27.93 2.79 2.74
C GLU A 692 28.66 3.23 4.02
N ALA A 693 29.27 2.29 4.74
CA ALA A 693 29.88 2.50 6.05
C ALA A 693 31.37 2.89 5.99
N GLY A 694 31.99 2.85 4.82
CA GLY A 694 33.43 2.98 4.65
C GLY A 694 34.19 1.69 4.98
N PRO A 695 35.53 1.71 4.87
CA PRO A 695 36.39 0.55 5.14
C PRO A 695 36.17 -0.05 6.54
N GLN A 696 36.13 -1.38 6.63
CA GLN A 696 35.92 -2.11 7.89
C GLN A 696 37.00 -3.19 8.05
N THR A 697 37.18 -3.67 9.29
CA THR A 697 37.79 -4.99 9.51
C THR A 697 36.70 -6.04 9.36
N VAL A 698 36.87 -6.95 8.40
CA VAL A 698 35.92 -8.01 8.09
C VAL A 698 36.47 -9.34 8.62
N LEU A 699 35.76 -9.96 9.55
CA LEU A 699 36.15 -11.23 10.16
C LEU A 699 35.21 -12.35 9.72
N ILE A 700 35.74 -13.27 8.91
CA ILE A 700 35.03 -14.41 8.32
C ILE A 700 35.13 -15.63 9.25
N LEU A 701 33.97 -16.18 9.59
CA LEU A 701 33.79 -17.22 10.60
C LEU A 701 32.87 -18.32 10.03
N THR A 702 33.48 -19.33 9.40
CA THR A 702 32.80 -20.42 8.70
C THR A 702 33.56 -21.74 8.82
N ASP A 703 32.85 -22.85 8.66
CA ASP A 703 33.44 -24.19 8.55
C ASP A 703 33.30 -24.84 7.17
N ALA A 704 32.91 -24.07 6.16
CA ALA A 704 32.68 -24.51 4.79
C ALA A 704 33.31 -23.58 3.74
N SER A 705 33.60 -24.13 2.55
CA SER A 705 34.05 -23.35 1.40
C SER A 705 32.88 -22.62 0.74
N PRO A 706 33.09 -21.47 0.07
CA PRO A 706 32.05 -20.87 -0.77
C PRO A 706 31.73 -21.76 -1.97
N HIS A 707 30.54 -21.60 -2.56
CA HIS A 707 30.26 -22.20 -3.87
C HIS A 707 31.18 -21.60 -4.93
N SER A 708 31.52 -22.39 -5.95
CA SER A 708 32.16 -21.81 -7.14
C SER A 708 31.17 -20.91 -7.88
N SER A 709 31.67 -19.98 -8.70
CA SER A 709 30.82 -19.13 -9.55
C SER A 709 29.90 -19.93 -10.48
N ASP A 710 30.24 -21.19 -10.80
CA ASP A 710 29.39 -22.07 -11.59
C ASP A 710 28.27 -22.75 -10.80
N GLU A 711 28.48 -22.93 -9.49
CA GLU A 711 27.55 -23.55 -8.55
C GLU A 711 26.62 -22.51 -7.91
N CYS A 712 27.11 -21.30 -7.65
CA CYS A 712 26.32 -20.18 -7.15
C CYS A 712 25.20 -19.81 -8.14
N PRO A 713 23.90 -19.84 -7.73
CA PRO A 713 22.78 -19.48 -8.59
C PRO A 713 22.87 -18.07 -9.18
N TYR A 714 23.59 -17.17 -8.47
CA TYR A 714 23.79 -15.77 -8.83
C TYR A 714 25.10 -15.50 -9.57
N ARG A 715 25.89 -16.55 -9.84
CA ARG A 715 27.20 -16.46 -10.51
C ARG A 715 28.19 -15.56 -9.79
N ILE A 716 28.07 -15.46 -8.46
CA ILE A 716 28.97 -14.67 -7.63
C ILE A 716 30.25 -15.48 -7.41
N ASP A 717 31.39 -14.77 -7.39
CA ASP A 717 32.71 -15.37 -7.19
C ASP A 717 33.31 -14.81 -5.89
N ALA A 718 33.50 -15.67 -4.88
CA ALA A 718 33.99 -15.27 -3.56
C ALA A 718 35.36 -14.57 -3.63
N ALA A 719 36.26 -15.05 -4.50
CA ALA A 719 37.59 -14.46 -4.67
C ALA A 719 37.51 -13.03 -5.19
N THR A 720 36.62 -12.79 -6.16
CA THR A 720 36.35 -11.46 -6.74
C THR A 720 35.77 -10.51 -5.69
N GLU A 721 34.79 -10.95 -4.90
CA GLU A 721 34.17 -10.12 -3.86
C GLU A 721 35.16 -9.80 -2.72
N ALA A 722 35.98 -10.77 -2.30
CA ALA A 722 37.05 -10.55 -1.33
C ALA A 722 38.12 -9.56 -1.86
N ALA A 723 38.58 -9.74 -3.10
CA ALA A 723 39.53 -8.79 -3.71
C ALA A 723 38.96 -7.36 -3.80
N ALA A 724 37.66 -7.24 -4.09
CA ALA A 724 36.99 -5.94 -4.14
C ALA A 724 36.88 -5.27 -2.76
N LEU A 725 36.65 -6.05 -1.69
CA LEU A 725 36.68 -5.56 -0.32
C LEU A 725 38.08 -5.07 0.09
N ALA A 726 39.12 -5.84 -0.22
CA ALA A 726 40.51 -5.44 0.04
C ALA A 726 40.86 -4.15 -0.74
N ALA A 727 40.46 -4.06 -2.00
CA ALA A 727 40.63 -2.85 -2.82
C ALA A 727 39.86 -1.64 -2.28
N ALA A 728 38.76 -1.85 -1.56
CA ALA A 728 38.02 -0.82 -0.84
C ALA A 728 38.67 -0.42 0.51
N GLY A 729 39.86 -0.94 0.82
CA GLY A 729 40.62 -0.64 2.03
C GLY A 729 40.20 -1.46 3.25
N CYS A 730 39.42 -2.53 3.08
CA CYS A 730 39.05 -3.40 4.19
C CYS A 730 40.20 -4.33 4.58
N GLN A 731 40.32 -4.59 5.88
CA GLN A 731 41.18 -5.64 6.39
C GLN A 731 40.38 -6.94 6.45
N LEU A 732 40.81 -7.96 5.71
CA LEU A 732 40.11 -9.23 5.64
C LEU A 732 40.80 -10.29 6.50
N LEU A 733 40.03 -10.88 7.41
CA LEU A 733 40.49 -11.90 8.35
C LEU A 733 39.60 -13.13 8.23
N ALA A 734 40.16 -14.33 8.31
CA ALA A 734 39.43 -15.59 8.27
C ALA A 734 39.91 -16.55 9.35
N ALA A 735 38.99 -17.05 10.18
CA ALA A 735 39.32 -18.04 11.21
C ALA A 735 39.64 -19.41 10.57
N GLY A 736 40.92 -19.79 10.63
CA GLY A 736 41.43 -21.03 10.05
C GLY A 736 41.25 -22.27 10.93
N ASP A 737 40.55 -22.18 12.06
CA ASP A 737 40.41 -23.29 13.03
C ASP A 737 39.58 -24.47 12.50
N TRP A 738 38.79 -24.21 11.46
CA TRP A 738 37.65 -25.05 11.09
C TRP A 738 37.71 -25.59 9.66
N LEU A 739 38.53 -24.97 8.83
CA LEU A 739 38.74 -25.34 7.44
C LEU A 739 40.21 -25.72 7.22
N PRO A 740 40.48 -26.80 6.49
CA PRO A 740 41.85 -27.15 6.13
C PRO A 740 42.43 -26.11 5.14
N ALA A 741 43.75 -26.00 5.08
CA ALA A 741 44.41 -24.96 4.27
C ALA A 741 44.08 -25.02 2.77
N ASP A 742 43.73 -26.19 2.26
CA ASP A 742 43.30 -26.44 0.88
C ASP A 742 41.82 -26.11 0.61
N ALA A 743 41.05 -25.74 1.63
CA ALA A 743 39.67 -25.24 1.49
C ALA A 743 39.60 -23.72 1.25
N TRP A 744 40.76 -23.04 1.20
CA TRP A 744 40.91 -21.62 0.87
C TRP A 744 41.58 -21.34 -0.48
N PRO A 745 41.37 -22.12 -1.57
CA PRO A 745 42.01 -21.86 -2.86
C PRO A 745 41.47 -20.61 -3.55
N TRP A 746 40.34 -20.08 -3.08
CA TRP A 746 39.70 -18.85 -3.53
C TRP A 746 40.21 -17.61 -2.78
N ALA A 747 40.91 -17.78 -1.67
CA ALA A 747 41.36 -16.66 -0.83
C ALA A 747 42.35 -15.77 -1.60
N PRO A 748 42.14 -14.45 -1.68
CA PRO A 748 43.14 -13.54 -2.22
C PRO A 748 44.39 -13.52 -1.32
N GLU A 749 45.53 -13.09 -1.87
CA GLU A 749 46.80 -13.00 -1.11
C GLU A 749 46.69 -12.13 0.16
N ASP A 750 45.77 -11.16 0.15
CA ASP A 750 45.54 -10.21 1.25
C ASP A 750 44.56 -10.72 2.33
N LEU A 751 43.96 -11.91 2.16
CA LEU A 751 43.14 -12.53 3.21
C LEU A 751 44.03 -13.20 4.26
N LEU A 752 44.07 -12.65 5.48
CA LEU A 752 44.80 -13.26 6.57
C LEU A 752 44.01 -14.44 7.17
N ILE A 753 44.52 -15.65 6.96
CA ILE A 753 43.97 -16.88 7.54
C ILE A 753 44.83 -17.30 8.74
N ALA A 754 44.26 -17.30 9.94
CA ALA A 754 44.94 -17.71 11.16
C ALA A 754 43.94 -18.28 12.17
N PRO A 755 44.39 -19.01 13.21
CA PRO A 755 43.50 -19.42 14.30
C PRO A 755 42.81 -18.20 14.93
N LEU A 756 41.54 -18.33 15.29
CA LEU A 756 40.71 -17.25 15.84
C LEU A 756 41.38 -16.63 17.07
N SER A 757 41.98 -17.45 17.93
CA SER A 757 42.74 -16.97 19.08
C SER A 757 43.89 -16.01 18.73
N VAL A 758 44.52 -16.19 17.56
CA VAL A 758 45.57 -15.30 17.04
C VAL A 758 44.93 -14.03 16.49
N LEU A 759 43.88 -14.15 15.68
CA LEU A 759 43.15 -13.01 15.11
C LEU A 759 42.54 -12.10 16.18
N LEU A 760 42.13 -12.66 17.33
CA LEU A 760 41.56 -11.89 18.44
C LEU A 760 42.64 -11.25 19.34
N ALA A 761 43.83 -11.84 19.40
CA ALA A 761 44.96 -11.30 20.17
C ALA A 761 45.65 -10.17 19.41
N ASP A 762 45.86 -10.35 18.10
CA ASP A 762 46.46 -9.37 17.21
C ASP A 762 45.99 -9.62 15.75
N PRO A 763 44.86 -9.03 15.33
CA PRO A 763 44.35 -9.08 13.96
C PRO A 763 45.26 -8.41 12.92
N ALA A 764 46.44 -7.89 13.30
CA ALA A 764 47.32 -6.97 12.58
C ALA A 764 46.83 -5.51 12.56
#